data_AF-A0A226ELA2-F1
#
_entry.id   AF-A0A226ELA2-F1
#
_cell.length_a   1.000
_cell.length_b   1.000
_cell.length_c   1.000
_cell.angle_alpha   90.00
_cell.angle_beta   90.00
_cell.angle_gamma   90.00
#
_symmetry.space_group_name_H-M   'P 1'
#
loop_
_entity.id
_entity.type
_entity.pdbx_description
1 polymer ?
#
loop_
_entity_poly.entity_id
_entity_poly.type
_entity_poly.pdbx_seq_one_letter_code
_entity_poly.pdbx_strand_id
1 'polypeptide(L)'
;MVKEETVKMYRRLANIFSKSRPPPFPSRIETSSSSSSEDEEQALRKSPPLKRKSEPLESALSPKRLKLPPPPPTADILFLVGEKREKIYANRQVLMKASPFFDSMLSTRWEGRCQKLSEIVLDLPSDVGVDFHGFVHFLMVLTSNQLDDTSLDMGIQILKLADFYDVLPLVKIAESFILSNLWYSNCVQLSLTTKLILRSNISKLAFQFFKKNFQSVIKVNGHQQMSEEMWSDLLNCDILSKEIRELDLFLALFEWKQFSPESRQAPFESLVQFIRFPVMKPSEFTKYVIPTKVLQSQDVIDILSYFSDNGSPLHPLPYLNPSPRSPQTIRIIKSGSELRSLLKNSSPADNFRIIQLLPGEYKIWKSFRLSPGLTLRGSGVDSTIIKSVHKTKYNSPTARIILAESTTVSNLTLKSSSSKKLQIHVTSSHAQLHNLYFEGSTLSISGRKNHFTGIIFNNNRNPSCPCVHLMVTSRNNELHRINITDSATGIKFEGEENTINTLFCTNVSTGIELHGQNQILKNIRFRKIPEIGDLNAFFAIKIYSSSNNYIANVECEGLVGYPRTYAVVMRSDDQNSMKNHFIKNCSAGRVVIIGNEHTLTNVNAAEGFSIRGICHKLLDCKGDKAEYSLGVDYDEVSSSGRGDEGGKGWFQSIVVEDCNFTLKEC
;
A
#
# COMPACT_ATOMS: atom_id res chain seq x y z
N MET A 1 51.39 -53.01 15.49
CA MET A 1 51.16 -51.86 14.59
C MET A 1 49.69 -51.70 14.16
N VAL A 2 48.96 -52.75 13.74
CA VAL A 2 47.55 -52.60 13.29
C VAL A 2 46.57 -52.12 14.39
N LYS A 3 46.76 -52.50 15.66
CA LYS A 3 45.89 -52.04 16.77
C LYS A 3 46.07 -50.55 17.14
N GLU A 4 47.21 -49.95 16.79
CA GLU A 4 47.53 -48.57 17.19
C GLU A 4 46.96 -47.53 16.22
N GLU A 5 46.87 -47.86 14.93
CA GLU A 5 46.24 -47.00 13.93
C GLU A 5 44.71 -46.99 14.05
N THR A 6 44.08 -48.12 14.37
CA THR A 6 42.63 -48.17 14.61
C THR A 6 42.24 -47.34 15.83
N VAL A 7 43.02 -47.39 16.91
CA VAL A 7 42.80 -46.57 18.11
C VAL A 7 43.05 -45.09 17.84
N LYS A 8 44.02 -44.73 16.98
CA LYS A 8 44.22 -43.34 16.52
C LYS A 8 43.07 -42.83 15.63
N MET A 9 42.49 -43.69 14.79
CA MET A 9 41.31 -43.37 13.98
C MET A 9 40.07 -43.13 14.86
N TYR A 10 39.85 -44.00 15.86
CA TYR A 10 38.74 -43.85 16.82
C TYR A 10 38.89 -42.61 17.73
N ARG A 11 40.12 -42.24 18.15
CA ARG A 11 40.37 -40.98 18.89
C ARG A 11 40.17 -39.73 18.02
N ARG A 12 40.47 -39.79 16.73
CA ARG A 12 40.20 -38.68 15.78
C ARG A 12 38.70 -38.49 15.56
N LEU A 13 37.94 -39.57 15.43
CA LEU A 13 36.47 -39.52 15.31
C LEU A 13 35.82 -38.98 16.60
N ALA A 14 36.25 -39.43 17.78
CA ALA A 14 35.72 -38.95 19.06
C ALA A 14 35.98 -37.45 19.31
N ASN A 15 37.14 -36.92 18.89
CA ASN A 15 37.46 -35.50 19.04
C ASN A 15 36.65 -34.59 18.10
N ILE A 16 36.25 -35.07 16.92
CA ILE A 16 35.46 -34.29 15.94
C ILE A 16 34.00 -34.12 16.41
N PHE A 17 33.41 -35.11 17.09
CA PHE A 17 32.06 -35.02 17.64
C PHE A 17 31.96 -34.21 18.95
N SER A 18 33.08 -33.86 19.59
CA SER A 18 33.11 -33.12 20.86
C SER A 18 33.18 -31.60 20.74
N LYS A 19 33.48 -31.06 19.53
CA LYS A 19 33.65 -29.61 19.30
C LYS A 19 32.53 -29.04 18.44
N SER A 20 31.31 -29.05 18.99
CA SER A 20 30.18 -28.25 18.51
C SER A 20 29.68 -27.37 19.65
N ARG A 21 30.48 -26.36 20.04
CA ARG A 21 29.95 -25.17 20.70
C ARG A 21 29.76 -24.08 19.66
N PRO A 22 28.61 -23.38 19.63
CA PRO A 22 28.42 -22.25 18.74
C PRO A 22 29.27 -21.05 19.24
N PRO A 23 29.86 -20.25 18.35
CA PRO A 23 30.40 -18.94 18.74
C PRO A 23 29.23 -17.98 19.08
N PRO A 24 29.42 -17.03 20.01
CA PRO A 24 28.37 -16.10 20.41
C PRO A 24 28.11 -15.07 19.30
N PHE A 25 26.85 -14.63 19.20
CA PHE A 25 26.42 -13.55 18.32
C PHE A 25 27.17 -12.24 18.61
N PRO A 26 27.69 -11.52 17.59
CA PRO A 26 28.04 -10.12 17.75
C PRO A 26 26.76 -9.27 17.68
N SER A 27 26.54 -8.53 18.75
CA SER A 27 25.58 -7.45 18.85
C SER A 27 26.18 -6.15 18.30
N ARG A 28 25.29 -5.28 17.80
CA ARG A 28 25.46 -3.82 17.64
C ARG A 28 26.24 -3.34 16.41
N ILE A 29 25.46 -2.77 15.47
CA ILE A 29 25.92 -1.91 14.38
C ILE A 29 26.09 -0.50 14.96
N GLU A 30 27.32 -0.01 14.99
CA GLU A 30 27.62 1.42 15.04
C GLU A 30 28.24 1.88 13.72
N THR A 31 28.04 3.16 13.45
CA THR A 31 28.02 3.86 12.16
C THR A 31 29.35 4.50 11.78
N SER A 32 29.74 4.45 10.49
CA SER A 32 30.49 5.49 9.73
C SER A 32 30.83 4.95 8.33
N SER A 33 30.18 5.40 7.24
CA SER A 33 30.49 6.57 6.38
C SER A 33 31.30 6.23 5.12
N SER A 34 30.61 6.32 3.97
CA SER A 34 31.04 6.83 2.65
C SER A 34 32.42 6.49 2.06
N SER A 35 32.44 5.77 0.92
CA SER A 35 33.03 6.26 -0.35
C SER A 35 32.81 5.28 -1.53
N SER A 36 32.38 5.87 -2.67
CA SER A 36 32.61 5.51 -4.09
C SER A 36 32.40 4.06 -4.59
N SER A 37 31.28 3.87 -5.27
CA SER A 37 30.91 2.69 -6.08
C SER A 37 31.36 2.80 -7.55
N GLU A 38 32.60 3.21 -7.83
CA GLU A 38 33.14 3.25 -9.21
C GLU A 38 34.45 2.45 -9.38
N ASP A 39 35.06 1.95 -8.30
CA ASP A 39 36.36 1.25 -8.37
C ASP A 39 36.24 -0.30 -8.44
N GLU A 40 35.08 -0.90 -8.17
CA GLU A 40 34.90 -2.36 -8.28
C GLU A 40 34.54 -2.84 -9.71
N GLU A 41 34.04 -1.95 -10.57
CA GLU A 41 33.63 -2.32 -11.94
C GLU A 41 34.79 -2.30 -12.95
N GLN A 42 35.94 -1.71 -12.59
CA GLN A 42 37.15 -1.69 -13.44
C GLN A 42 38.16 -2.82 -13.14
N ALA A 43 38.05 -3.51 -12.01
CA ALA A 43 38.93 -4.64 -11.68
C ALA A 43 38.56 -5.94 -12.43
N LEU A 44 37.35 -6.03 -13.00
CA LEU A 44 36.88 -7.23 -13.71
C LEU A 44 37.22 -7.28 -15.22
N ARG A 45 37.88 -6.25 -15.77
CA ARG A 45 38.18 -6.13 -17.21
C ARG A 45 39.62 -6.46 -17.64
N LYS A 46 40.48 -6.96 -16.75
CA LYS A 46 41.85 -7.35 -17.11
C LYS A 46 42.25 -8.70 -16.50
N SER A 47 41.76 -9.78 -17.08
CA SER A 47 42.40 -11.10 -17.00
C SER A 47 42.31 -11.79 -18.38
N PRO A 48 43.43 -12.35 -18.90
CA PRO A 48 43.53 -12.84 -20.27
C PRO A 48 42.80 -14.19 -20.48
N PRO A 49 42.43 -14.54 -21.72
CA PRO A 49 41.66 -15.74 -22.01
C PRO A 49 42.51 -17.01 -21.87
N LEU A 50 42.04 -17.96 -21.06
CA LEU A 50 42.54 -19.33 -21.07
C LEU A 50 42.20 -19.99 -22.41
N LYS A 51 43.25 -20.25 -23.20
CA LYS A 51 43.21 -20.96 -24.49
C LYS A 51 42.41 -22.27 -24.37
N ARG A 52 41.25 -22.34 -25.01
CA ARG A 52 40.60 -23.62 -25.35
C ARG A 52 41.36 -24.23 -26.52
N LYS A 53 42.03 -25.36 -26.29
CA LYS A 53 42.43 -26.26 -27.37
C LYS A 53 41.15 -26.90 -27.94
N SER A 54 40.93 -26.70 -29.22
CA SER A 54 39.97 -27.43 -30.05
C SER A 54 40.54 -28.82 -30.36
N GLU A 55 39.87 -29.87 -29.92
CA GLU A 55 39.97 -31.21 -30.50
C GLU A 55 38.59 -31.64 -31.03
N PRO A 56 38.51 -32.45 -32.10
CA PRO A 56 37.28 -32.67 -32.85
C PRO A 56 36.30 -33.60 -32.13
N LEU A 57 35.02 -33.33 -32.36
CA LEU A 57 33.89 -34.23 -32.14
C LEU A 57 34.11 -35.52 -32.96
N GLU A 58 34.10 -36.69 -32.29
CA GLU A 58 33.99 -38.08 -32.79
C GLU A 58 35.12 -39.00 -32.28
N SER A 59 35.00 -39.49 -31.04
CA SER A 59 35.51 -40.81 -30.57
C SER A 59 35.50 -40.92 -29.03
N ALA A 60 34.33 -40.89 -28.38
CA ALA A 60 34.24 -41.27 -26.96
C ALA A 60 32.85 -41.79 -26.55
N LEU A 61 32.24 -42.64 -27.37
CA LEU A 61 31.21 -43.56 -26.90
C LEU A 61 31.91 -44.80 -26.31
N SER A 62 32.31 -44.70 -25.05
CA SER A 62 32.67 -45.85 -24.22
C SER A 62 32.24 -45.54 -22.78
N PRO A 63 31.38 -46.36 -22.14
CA PRO A 63 30.98 -46.10 -20.77
C PRO A 63 32.19 -46.31 -19.85
N LYS A 64 32.68 -45.23 -19.22
CA LYS A 64 33.62 -45.34 -18.09
C LYS A 64 32.91 -46.09 -16.97
N ARG A 65 33.17 -47.39 -16.84
CA ARG A 65 32.76 -48.20 -15.69
C ARG A 65 33.31 -47.55 -14.42
N LEU A 66 32.43 -47.13 -13.52
CA LEU A 66 32.76 -46.74 -12.16
C LEU A 66 33.54 -47.90 -11.51
N LYS A 67 34.75 -47.66 -11.01
CA LYS A 67 35.49 -48.69 -10.26
C LYS A 67 34.84 -48.78 -8.87
N LEU A 68 34.11 -49.88 -8.61
CA LEU A 68 33.64 -50.23 -7.28
C LEU A 68 34.82 -50.19 -6.30
N PRO A 69 34.66 -49.59 -5.11
CA PRO A 69 35.74 -49.52 -4.14
C PRO A 69 36.19 -50.95 -3.77
N PRO A 70 37.51 -51.19 -3.63
CA PRO A 70 38.00 -52.49 -3.18
C PRO A 70 37.42 -52.79 -1.78
N PRO A 71 37.13 -54.07 -1.47
CA PRO A 71 36.53 -54.43 -0.19
C PRO A 71 37.43 -53.95 0.95
N PRO A 72 36.92 -53.16 1.90
CA PRO A 72 37.73 -52.74 3.04
C PRO A 72 38.13 -53.99 3.84
N PRO A 73 39.36 -54.06 4.37
CA PRO A 73 39.85 -55.22 5.13
C PRO A 73 39.05 -55.51 6.41
N THR A 74 38.14 -54.61 6.80
CA THR A 74 37.26 -54.68 7.95
C THR A 74 35.78 -54.84 7.58
N ALA A 75 35.45 -55.21 6.34
CA ALA A 75 34.07 -55.45 5.91
C ALA A 75 33.51 -56.74 6.53
N ASP A 76 32.37 -56.64 7.20
CA ASP A 76 31.64 -57.76 7.84
C ASP A 76 30.22 -57.94 7.27
N ILE A 77 29.78 -57.02 6.40
CA ILE A 77 28.48 -57.05 5.70
C ILE A 77 28.68 -57.00 4.19
N LEU A 78 27.91 -57.81 3.47
CA LEU A 78 27.74 -57.76 2.03
C LEU A 78 26.30 -57.39 1.69
N PHE A 79 26.08 -56.21 1.11
CA PHE A 79 24.79 -55.84 0.51
C PHE A 79 24.69 -56.40 -0.91
N LEU A 80 23.58 -57.07 -1.20
CA LEU A 80 23.13 -57.43 -2.54
C LEU A 80 22.03 -56.45 -2.92
N VAL A 81 22.34 -55.50 -3.80
CA VAL A 81 21.47 -54.36 -4.09
C VAL A 81 20.77 -54.52 -5.43
N GLY A 82 19.44 -54.35 -5.41
CA GLY A 82 18.58 -54.34 -6.60
C GLY A 82 18.43 -55.71 -7.30
N GLU A 83 17.71 -55.72 -8.42
CA GLU A 83 17.36 -56.95 -9.16
C GLU A 83 18.59 -57.72 -9.67
N LYS A 84 19.65 -57.00 -10.03
CA LYS A 84 20.93 -57.57 -10.50
C LYS A 84 21.81 -58.11 -9.37
N ARG A 85 21.39 -57.94 -8.11
CA ARG A 85 22.09 -58.37 -6.89
C ARG A 85 23.57 -57.98 -6.89
N GLU A 86 23.83 -56.72 -7.20
CA GLU A 86 25.20 -56.20 -7.25
C GLU A 86 25.78 -56.10 -5.83
N LYS A 87 27.04 -56.49 -5.69
CA LYS A 87 27.72 -56.74 -4.40
C LYS A 87 28.41 -55.48 -3.87
N ILE A 88 28.03 -55.04 -2.67
CA ILE A 88 28.67 -53.91 -1.96
C ILE A 88 29.12 -54.35 -0.57
N TYR A 89 30.40 -54.15 -0.25
CA TYR A 89 30.96 -54.46 1.07
C TYR A 89 30.87 -53.26 2.00
N ALA A 90 30.41 -53.47 3.24
CA ALA A 90 30.26 -52.43 4.25
C ALA A 90 30.65 -52.92 5.65
N ASN A 91 30.74 -51.98 6.61
CA ASN A 91 31.02 -52.28 8.01
C ASN A 91 29.78 -52.03 8.89
N ARG A 92 29.35 -53.06 9.62
CA ARG A 92 28.18 -53.04 10.50
C ARG A 92 28.23 -51.92 11.52
N GLN A 93 29.35 -51.74 12.21
CA GLN A 93 29.47 -50.74 13.28
C GLN A 93 29.37 -49.32 12.75
N VAL A 94 29.88 -49.06 11.54
CA VAL A 94 29.77 -47.75 10.90
C VAL A 94 28.31 -47.44 10.56
N LEU A 95 27.59 -48.41 9.99
CA LEU A 95 26.19 -48.26 9.61
C LEU A 95 25.26 -48.07 10.83
N MET A 96 25.40 -48.91 11.85
CA MET A 96 24.58 -48.82 13.08
C MET A 96 24.77 -47.48 13.80
N LYS A 97 26.01 -46.97 13.84
CA LYS A 97 26.29 -45.65 14.45
C LYS A 97 25.74 -44.49 13.64
N ALA A 98 25.67 -44.63 12.33
CA ALA A 98 25.27 -43.53 11.44
C ALA A 98 23.76 -43.42 11.26
N SER A 99 23.00 -44.48 11.52
CA SER A 99 21.56 -44.55 11.24
C SER A 99 20.83 -45.40 12.30
N PRO A 100 19.78 -44.85 12.95
CA PRO A 100 18.86 -45.64 13.79
C PRO A 100 18.14 -46.76 13.03
N PHE A 101 17.89 -46.56 11.73
CA PHE A 101 17.31 -47.58 10.87
C PHE A 101 18.26 -48.78 10.73
N PHE A 102 19.53 -48.52 10.41
CA PHE A 102 20.52 -49.60 10.33
C PHE A 102 20.79 -50.21 11.71
N ASP A 103 20.76 -49.44 12.80
CA ASP A 103 20.88 -50.01 14.15
C ASP A 103 19.74 -50.99 14.45
N SER A 104 18.50 -50.60 14.19
CA SER A 104 17.31 -51.46 14.41
C SER A 104 17.33 -52.69 13.51
N MET A 105 17.64 -52.50 12.22
CA MET A 105 17.75 -53.58 11.25
C MET A 105 18.84 -54.57 11.67
N LEU A 106 20.02 -54.05 12.04
CA LEU A 106 21.24 -54.81 12.33
C LEU A 106 21.31 -55.36 13.77
N SER A 107 20.49 -54.88 14.70
CA SER A 107 20.42 -55.40 16.08
C SER A 107 19.49 -56.60 16.20
N THR A 108 18.27 -56.53 15.67
CA THR A 108 17.20 -57.52 15.89
C THR A 108 17.33 -58.80 15.08
N ARG A 109 18.03 -58.77 13.93
CA ARG A 109 18.08 -59.92 13.00
C ARG A 109 19.22 -60.91 13.26
N TRP A 110 20.10 -60.65 14.24
CA TRP A 110 21.43 -61.27 14.33
C TRP A 110 21.81 -61.94 15.67
N GLU A 111 20.85 -62.20 16.56
CA GLU A 111 21.07 -63.12 17.68
C GLU A 111 21.23 -64.56 17.12
N GLY A 112 22.48 -64.99 16.86
CA GLY A 112 22.80 -66.42 16.69
C GLY A 112 23.51 -66.88 15.42
N ARG A 113 24.05 -66.01 14.54
CA ARG A 113 24.84 -66.48 13.37
C ARG A 113 26.23 -65.84 13.29
N CYS A 114 27.24 -66.60 13.72
CA CYS A 114 28.65 -66.33 13.49
C CYS A 114 29.07 -66.77 12.07
N GLN A 115 28.78 -65.97 11.05
CA GLN A 115 29.45 -66.09 9.75
C GLN A 115 30.37 -64.91 9.52
N LYS A 116 31.56 -65.17 8.93
CA LYS A 116 32.62 -64.18 8.68
C LYS A 116 32.20 -63.02 7.75
N LEU A 117 31.14 -63.20 6.96
CA LEU A 117 30.53 -62.20 6.08
C LEU A 117 29.03 -62.52 5.98
N SER A 118 28.17 -61.58 6.39
CA SER A 118 26.71 -61.75 6.32
C SER A 118 26.17 -61.12 5.04
N GLU A 119 25.46 -61.89 4.21
CA GLU A 119 24.80 -61.39 3.00
C GLU A 119 23.41 -60.80 3.35
N ILE A 120 23.18 -59.54 2.97
CA ILE A 120 21.91 -58.83 3.16
C ILE A 120 21.40 -58.41 1.78
N VAL A 121 20.22 -58.90 1.40
CA VAL A 121 19.52 -58.40 0.22
C VAL A 121 18.81 -57.10 0.58
N LEU A 122 19.15 -56.03 -0.13
CA LEU A 122 18.47 -54.74 -0.07
C LEU A 122 17.81 -54.49 -1.43
N ASP A 123 16.49 -54.54 -1.44
CA ASP A 123 15.72 -54.03 -2.56
C ASP A 123 15.70 -52.50 -2.45
N LEU A 124 16.18 -51.82 -3.50
CA LEU A 124 16.10 -50.37 -3.55
C LEU A 124 14.62 -49.98 -3.67
N PRO A 125 14.16 -49.01 -2.87
CA PRO A 125 12.77 -48.56 -2.98
C PRO A 125 12.50 -47.98 -4.37
N SER A 126 11.71 -48.68 -5.18
CA SER A 126 11.37 -48.27 -6.56
C SER A 126 10.61 -46.93 -6.58
N ASP A 127 9.90 -46.63 -5.51
CA ASP A 127 9.12 -45.41 -5.25
C ASP A 127 9.99 -44.17 -4.95
N VAL A 128 11.21 -44.36 -4.43
CA VAL A 128 12.11 -43.25 -4.10
C VAL A 128 12.86 -42.75 -5.35
N GLY A 129 12.92 -43.56 -6.42
CA GLY A 129 13.52 -43.18 -7.70
C GLY A 129 15.04 -43.01 -7.59
N VAL A 130 15.70 -43.99 -6.96
CA VAL A 130 17.15 -44.02 -6.74
C VAL A 130 17.75 -45.20 -7.46
N ASP A 131 18.88 -44.97 -8.13
CA ASP A 131 19.60 -46.02 -8.83
C ASP A 131 20.69 -46.66 -7.95
N PHE A 132 21.27 -47.77 -8.43
CA PHE A 132 22.36 -48.45 -7.75
C PHE A 132 23.56 -47.53 -7.48
N HIS A 133 23.88 -46.62 -8.41
CA HIS A 133 25.03 -45.73 -8.27
C HIS A 133 24.78 -44.69 -7.17
N GLY A 134 23.56 -44.17 -7.05
CA GLY A 134 23.14 -43.29 -5.96
C GLY A 134 23.30 -43.96 -4.59
N PHE A 135 22.96 -45.24 -4.48
CA PHE A 135 23.16 -46.01 -3.24
C PHE A 135 24.64 -46.26 -2.91
N VAL A 136 25.47 -46.56 -3.90
CA VAL A 136 26.93 -46.66 -3.72
C VAL A 136 27.51 -45.33 -3.23
N HIS A 137 27.14 -44.22 -3.86
CA HIS A 137 27.60 -42.89 -3.45
C HIS A 137 27.11 -42.52 -2.05
N PHE A 138 25.86 -42.85 -1.69
CA PHE A 138 25.35 -42.67 -0.33
C PHE A 138 26.24 -43.38 0.71
N LEU A 139 26.62 -44.64 0.48
CA LEU A 139 27.51 -45.38 1.37
C LEU A 139 28.93 -44.79 1.41
N MET A 140 29.45 -44.31 0.28
CA MET A 140 30.74 -43.62 0.24
C MET A 140 30.71 -42.36 1.10
N VAL A 141 29.70 -41.50 0.94
CA VAL A 141 29.59 -40.26 1.71
C VAL A 141 29.33 -40.54 3.19
N LEU A 142 28.59 -41.62 3.51
CA LEU A 142 28.40 -42.06 4.89
C LEU A 142 29.72 -42.37 5.62
N THR A 143 30.71 -42.87 4.88
CA THR A 143 32.03 -43.23 5.44
C THR A 143 33.05 -42.09 5.36
N SER A 144 33.04 -41.29 4.28
CA SER A 144 33.98 -40.18 4.08
C SER A 144 33.54 -38.88 4.75
N ASN A 145 32.23 -38.72 4.98
CA ASN A 145 31.58 -37.48 5.40
C ASN A 145 31.90 -36.27 4.49
N GLN A 146 32.20 -36.53 3.21
CA GLN A 146 32.52 -35.52 2.20
C GLN A 146 31.74 -35.74 0.92
N LEU A 147 31.23 -34.64 0.37
CA LEU A 147 30.35 -34.59 -0.79
C LEU A 147 30.95 -33.63 -1.83
N ASP A 148 32.20 -33.91 -2.22
CA ASP A 148 32.95 -33.10 -3.17
C ASP A 148 32.94 -33.77 -4.56
N ASP A 149 32.72 -32.97 -5.61
CA ASP A 149 32.79 -33.39 -7.03
C ASP A 149 31.72 -34.40 -7.49
N THR A 150 30.45 -34.19 -7.10
CA THR A 150 29.30 -35.03 -7.46
C THR A 150 28.28 -34.23 -8.30
N SER A 151 27.50 -34.88 -9.18
CA SER A 151 26.43 -34.19 -9.93
C SER A 151 25.26 -33.81 -9.04
N LEU A 152 24.48 -32.79 -9.42
CA LEU A 152 23.31 -32.36 -8.65
C LEU A 152 22.26 -33.48 -8.50
N ASP A 153 22.02 -34.24 -9.57
CA ASP A 153 21.09 -35.39 -9.54
C ASP A 153 21.51 -36.44 -8.51
N MET A 154 22.80 -36.73 -8.44
CA MET A 154 23.36 -37.64 -7.44
C MET A 154 23.23 -37.06 -6.02
N GLY A 155 23.44 -35.75 -5.85
CA GLY A 155 23.18 -35.06 -4.57
C GLY A 155 21.73 -35.22 -4.10
N ILE A 156 20.76 -35.11 -5.02
CA ILE A 156 19.33 -35.33 -4.72
C ILE A 156 19.06 -36.80 -4.36
N GLN A 157 19.64 -37.76 -5.09
CA GLN A 157 19.50 -39.19 -4.74
C GLN A 157 20.06 -39.49 -3.34
N ILE A 158 21.24 -38.94 -3.01
CA ILE A 158 21.85 -39.09 -1.68
C ILE A 158 20.94 -38.49 -0.60
N LEU A 159 20.36 -37.32 -0.84
CA LEU A 159 19.42 -36.69 0.10
C LEU A 159 18.20 -37.58 0.34
N LYS A 160 17.59 -38.12 -0.73
CA LYS A 160 16.44 -39.03 -0.62
C LYS A 160 16.77 -40.28 0.20
N LEU A 161 17.94 -40.88 -0.04
CA LEU A 161 18.40 -42.05 0.72
C LEU A 161 18.72 -41.68 2.18
N ALA A 162 19.29 -40.51 2.44
CA ALA A 162 19.58 -40.03 3.78
C ALA A 162 18.30 -39.77 4.59
N ASP A 163 17.24 -39.27 3.96
CA ASP A 163 15.92 -39.14 4.57
C ASP A 163 15.30 -40.52 4.85
N PHE A 164 15.33 -41.42 3.86
CA PHE A 164 14.77 -42.78 3.95
C PHE A 164 15.44 -43.64 5.04
N TYR A 165 16.78 -43.66 5.06
CA TYR A 165 17.57 -44.43 6.04
C TYR A 165 17.87 -43.65 7.33
N ASP A 166 17.24 -42.49 7.56
CA ASP A 166 17.37 -41.72 8.80
C ASP A 166 18.82 -41.34 9.17
N VAL A 167 19.57 -40.82 8.19
CA VAL A 167 20.95 -40.34 8.37
C VAL A 167 20.96 -38.81 8.44
N LEU A 168 20.55 -38.25 9.57
CA LEU A 168 20.43 -36.80 9.77
C LEU A 168 21.69 -35.97 9.43
N PRO A 169 22.93 -36.39 9.78
CA PRO A 169 24.13 -35.64 9.40
C PRO A 169 24.29 -35.51 7.89
N LEU A 170 23.95 -36.57 7.15
CA LEU A 170 24.08 -36.62 5.70
C LEU A 170 23.01 -35.79 5.00
N VAL A 171 21.79 -35.72 5.57
CA VAL A 171 20.75 -34.80 5.11
C VAL A 171 21.28 -33.36 5.11
N LYS A 172 21.98 -32.93 6.17
CA LYS A 172 22.54 -31.57 6.27
C LYS A 172 23.65 -31.31 5.25
N ILE A 173 24.53 -32.29 5.03
CA ILE A 173 25.62 -32.18 4.06
C ILE A 173 25.04 -32.07 2.64
N ALA A 174 24.12 -32.97 2.28
CA ALA A 174 23.44 -32.94 0.99
C ALA A 174 22.64 -31.64 0.80
N GLU A 175 21.97 -31.15 1.85
CA GLU A 175 21.28 -29.86 1.82
C GLU A 175 22.23 -28.70 1.54
N SER A 176 23.38 -28.63 2.23
CA SER A 176 24.37 -27.59 1.97
C SER A 176 24.91 -27.62 0.53
N PHE A 177 25.17 -28.82 0.00
CA PHE A 177 25.65 -29.03 -1.37
C PHE A 177 24.60 -28.64 -2.42
N ILE A 178 23.33 -29.00 -2.21
CA ILE A 178 22.25 -28.66 -3.14
C ILE A 178 22.00 -27.16 -3.13
N LEU A 179 22.02 -26.51 -1.95
CA LEU A 179 21.83 -25.08 -1.83
C LEU A 179 22.98 -24.27 -2.46
N SER A 180 24.23 -24.75 -2.37
CA SER A 180 25.36 -24.08 -3.05
C SER A 180 25.30 -24.18 -4.58
N ASN A 181 24.55 -25.15 -5.11
CA ASN A 181 24.35 -25.37 -6.56
C ASN A 181 22.97 -24.93 -7.05
N LEU A 182 22.21 -24.18 -6.23
CA LEU A 182 20.88 -23.69 -6.57
C LEU A 182 20.98 -22.57 -7.63
N TRP A 183 20.27 -22.73 -8.74
CA TRP A 183 20.27 -21.81 -9.87
C TRP A 183 18.87 -21.63 -10.47
N TYR A 184 18.70 -20.61 -11.34
CA TYR A 184 17.39 -20.31 -11.94
C TYR A 184 16.84 -21.46 -12.79
N SER A 185 17.71 -22.22 -13.45
CA SER A 185 17.34 -23.36 -14.32
C SER A 185 16.90 -24.61 -13.54
N ASN A 186 17.34 -24.79 -12.30
CA ASN A 186 17.07 -26.01 -11.53
C ASN A 186 16.12 -25.80 -10.35
N CYS A 187 15.84 -24.56 -9.94
CA CYS A 187 15.06 -24.27 -8.74
C CYS A 187 13.63 -24.84 -8.76
N VAL A 188 12.96 -24.86 -9.92
CA VAL A 188 11.61 -25.42 -10.09
C VAL A 188 11.64 -26.94 -9.89
N GLN A 189 12.50 -27.63 -10.64
CA GLN A 189 12.64 -29.08 -10.55
C GLN A 189 13.10 -29.53 -9.15
N LEU A 190 14.03 -28.80 -8.52
CA LEU A 190 14.45 -29.06 -7.14
C LEU A 190 13.29 -28.93 -6.15
N SER A 191 12.48 -27.89 -6.27
CA SER A 191 11.32 -27.68 -5.40
C SER A 191 10.31 -28.83 -5.51
N LEU A 192 10.07 -29.34 -6.72
CA LEU A 192 9.14 -30.44 -6.99
C LEU A 192 9.69 -31.79 -6.52
N THR A 193 10.94 -32.10 -6.86
CA THR A 193 11.58 -33.40 -6.56
C THR A 193 11.87 -33.60 -5.08
N THR A 194 12.08 -32.52 -4.33
CA THR A 194 12.36 -32.58 -2.88
C THR A 194 11.12 -32.39 -1.99
N LYS A 195 9.92 -32.24 -2.58
CA LYS A 195 8.68 -31.96 -1.84
C LYS A 195 8.29 -33.05 -0.84
N LEU A 196 8.60 -34.31 -1.15
CA LEU A 196 8.27 -35.46 -0.32
C LEU A 196 9.31 -35.76 0.77
N ILE A 197 10.43 -35.01 0.80
CA ILE A 197 11.52 -35.22 1.75
C ILE A 197 11.15 -34.52 3.06
N LEU A 198 10.83 -35.30 4.10
CA LEU A 198 10.23 -34.77 5.33
C LEU A 198 11.27 -34.08 6.22
N ARG A 199 12.51 -34.58 6.25
CA ARG A 199 13.56 -34.09 7.16
C ARG A 199 14.43 -32.97 6.56
N SER A 200 14.04 -32.42 5.41
CA SER A 200 14.76 -31.34 4.73
C SER A 200 13.87 -30.14 4.43
N ASN A 201 14.43 -28.92 4.53
CA ASN A 201 13.73 -27.69 4.16
C ASN A 201 14.06 -27.21 2.74
N ILE A 202 14.80 -28.01 1.96
CA ILE A 202 15.24 -27.62 0.61
C ILE A 202 14.08 -27.25 -0.29
N SER A 203 12.98 -27.99 -0.29
CA SER A 203 11.81 -27.66 -1.13
C SER A 203 11.30 -26.24 -0.85
N LYS A 204 11.18 -25.88 0.44
CA LYS A 204 10.76 -24.54 0.86
C LYS A 204 11.80 -23.46 0.50
N LEU A 205 13.09 -23.75 0.68
CA LEU A 205 14.18 -22.82 0.36
C LEU A 205 14.32 -22.60 -1.16
N ALA A 206 14.20 -23.66 -1.95
CA ALA A 206 14.18 -23.61 -3.41
C ALA A 206 12.96 -22.83 -3.91
N PHE A 207 11.77 -23.04 -3.32
CA PHE A 207 10.59 -22.26 -3.64
C PHE A 207 10.73 -20.78 -3.26
N GLN A 208 11.35 -20.45 -2.12
CA GLN A 208 11.64 -19.07 -1.77
C GLN A 208 12.64 -18.41 -2.73
N PHE A 209 13.67 -19.13 -3.16
CA PHE A 209 14.62 -18.67 -4.17
C PHE A 209 13.94 -18.45 -5.52
N PHE A 210 13.09 -19.38 -5.94
CA PHE A 210 12.25 -19.28 -7.13
C PHE A 210 11.36 -18.03 -7.09
N LYS A 211 10.61 -17.82 -5.99
CA LYS A 211 9.74 -16.63 -5.84
C LYS A 211 10.51 -15.32 -5.94
N LYS A 212 11.73 -15.26 -5.38
CA LYS A 212 12.58 -14.06 -5.45
C LYS A 212 13.11 -13.79 -6.85
N ASN A 213 13.35 -14.83 -7.64
CA ASN A 213 14.04 -14.74 -8.93
C ASN A 213 13.18 -15.17 -10.12
N PHE A 214 11.85 -15.13 -9.99
CA PHE A 214 10.92 -15.66 -10.99
C PHE A 214 11.12 -15.06 -12.39
N GLN A 215 11.48 -13.78 -12.50
CA GLN A 215 11.76 -13.17 -13.80
C GLN A 215 12.94 -13.83 -14.52
N SER A 216 14.00 -14.20 -13.80
CA SER A 216 15.11 -14.97 -14.35
C SER A 216 14.69 -16.39 -14.71
N VAL A 217 13.73 -16.98 -13.99
CA VAL A 217 13.15 -18.29 -14.28
C VAL A 217 12.32 -18.27 -15.57
N ILE A 218 11.55 -17.21 -15.81
CA ILE A 218 10.80 -17.02 -17.06
C ILE A 218 11.77 -16.97 -18.25
N LYS A 219 12.90 -16.25 -18.13
CA LYS A 219 13.91 -16.14 -19.20
C LYS A 219 14.52 -17.48 -19.61
N VAL A 220 14.56 -18.45 -18.69
CA VAL A 220 15.06 -19.82 -18.96
C VAL A 220 13.93 -20.83 -19.20
N ASN A 221 12.69 -20.36 -19.41
CA ASN A 221 11.49 -21.17 -19.62
C ASN A 221 11.17 -22.14 -18.47
N GLY A 222 11.65 -21.88 -17.25
CA GLY A 222 11.43 -22.75 -16.11
C GLY A 222 9.96 -22.81 -15.66
N HIS A 223 9.16 -21.79 -16.01
CA HIS A 223 7.71 -21.75 -15.74
C HIS A 223 6.93 -22.88 -16.41
N GLN A 224 7.43 -23.44 -17.53
CA GLN A 224 6.77 -24.53 -18.25
C GLN A 224 6.71 -25.84 -17.44
N GLN A 225 7.65 -26.02 -16.51
CA GLN A 225 7.77 -27.21 -15.66
C GLN A 225 7.00 -27.11 -14.34
N MET A 226 6.38 -25.97 -14.05
CA MET A 226 5.63 -25.77 -12.80
C MET A 226 4.37 -26.64 -12.75
N SER A 227 4.03 -27.12 -11.55
CA SER A 227 2.74 -27.76 -11.28
C SER A 227 1.64 -26.73 -11.02
N GLU A 228 0.38 -27.13 -11.15
CA GLU A 228 -0.79 -26.31 -10.81
C GLU A 228 -0.70 -25.72 -9.40
N GLU A 229 -0.36 -26.54 -8.40
CA GLU A 229 -0.22 -26.09 -7.01
C GLU A 229 0.84 -24.99 -6.86
N MET A 230 1.93 -25.06 -7.63
CA MET A 230 3.04 -24.11 -7.54
C MET A 230 2.65 -22.77 -8.18
N TRP A 231 1.84 -22.82 -9.24
CA TRP A 231 1.19 -21.63 -9.81
C TRP A 231 0.18 -21.03 -8.85
N SER A 232 -0.65 -21.86 -8.21
CA SER A 232 -1.61 -21.41 -7.21
C SER A 232 -0.91 -20.71 -6.04
N ASP A 233 0.16 -21.28 -5.51
CA ASP A 233 0.96 -20.67 -4.43
C ASP A 233 1.62 -19.36 -4.86
N LEU A 234 2.10 -19.26 -6.10
CA LEU A 234 2.70 -18.05 -6.65
C LEU A 234 1.64 -16.94 -6.85
N LEU A 235 0.50 -17.29 -7.46
CA LEU A 235 -0.60 -16.38 -7.77
C LEU A 235 -1.48 -16.05 -6.56
N ASN A 236 -1.41 -16.80 -5.46
CA ASN A 236 -2.04 -16.40 -4.20
C ASN A 236 -1.11 -15.52 -3.35
N CYS A 237 0.16 -15.38 -3.72
CA CYS A 237 1.12 -14.57 -2.98
C CYS A 237 0.90 -13.07 -3.23
N ASP A 238 0.61 -12.32 -2.16
CA ASP A 238 0.50 -10.85 -2.21
C ASP A 238 1.86 -10.15 -2.40
N ILE A 239 2.97 -10.85 -2.16
CA ILE A 239 4.31 -10.29 -2.13
C ILE A 239 5.21 -11.12 -3.05
N LEU A 240 5.47 -10.60 -4.26
CA LEU A 240 6.44 -11.14 -5.22
C LEU A 240 7.63 -10.18 -5.38
N SER A 241 8.68 -10.64 -6.07
CA SER A 241 9.87 -9.80 -6.27
C SER A 241 9.57 -8.58 -7.15
N LYS A 242 10.33 -7.51 -6.89
CA LYS A 242 10.15 -6.14 -7.42
C LYS A 242 10.17 -6.02 -8.95
N GLU A 243 10.71 -7.02 -9.64
CA GLU A 243 10.92 -6.99 -11.09
C GLU A 243 9.78 -7.66 -11.88
N ILE A 244 8.85 -8.33 -11.20
CA ILE A 244 7.77 -9.08 -11.83
C ILE A 244 6.57 -8.16 -12.04
N ARG A 245 6.17 -7.97 -13.31
CA ARG A 245 4.92 -7.28 -13.64
C ARG A 245 3.78 -8.28 -13.72
N GLU A 246 2.56 -7.84 -13.43
CA GLU A 246 1.37 -8.69 -13.58
C GLU A 246 1.22 -9.21 -15.03
N LEU A 247 1.62 -8.39 -16.02
CA LEU A 247 1.68 -8.80 -17.42
C LEU A 247 2.60 -10.02 -17.63
N ASP A 248 3.77 -10.04 -16.99
CA ASP A 248 4.74 -11.13 -17.15
C ASP A 248 4.21 -12.42 -16.52
N LEU A 249 3.45 -12.32 -15.42
CA LEU A 249 2.74 -13.46 -14.81
C LEU A 249 1.67 -14.01 -15.73
N PHE A 250 0.86 -13.14 -16.35
CA PHE A 250 -0.17 -13.56 -17.29
C PHE A 250 0.42 -14.26 -18.51
N LEU A 251 1.46 -13.68 -19.13
CA LEU A 251 2.10 -14.26 -20.31
C LEU A 251 2.74 -15.62 -19.98
N ALA A 252 3.45 -15.72 -18.85
CA ALA A 252 4.05 -16.99 -18.43
C ALA A 252 2.99 -18.06 -18.11
N LEU A 253 1.88 -17.69 -17.46
CA LEU A 253 0.76 -18.62 -17.21
C LEU A 253 0.09 -19.07 -18.51
N PHE A 254 -0.06 -18.16 -19.48
CA PHE A 254 -0.61 -18.48 -20.78
C PHE A 254 0.29 -19.41 -21.60
N GLU A 255 1.61 -19.18 -21.60
CA GLU A 255 2.60 -20.10 -22.20
C GLU A 255 2.60 -21.46 -21.50
N TRP A 256 2.46 -21.50 -20.17
CA TRP A 256 2.34 -22.74 -19.42
C TRP A 256 1.13 -23.57 -19.86
N LYS A 257 -0.01 -22.93 -20.10
CA LYS A 257 -1.20 -23.56 -20.68
C LYS A 257 -0.92 -24.09 -22.09
N GLN A 258 -0.30 -23.27 -22.96
CA GLN A 258 -0.01 -23.66 -24.35
C GLN A 258 0.94 -24.86 -24.46
N PHE A 259 1.81 -25.06 -23.49
CA PHE A 259 2.75 -26.18 -23.50
C PHE A 259 2.07 -27.55 -23.38
N SER A 260 0.92 -27.66 -22.69
CA SER A 260 0.12 -28.90 -22.62
C SER A 260 -1.37 -28.56 -22.50
N PRO A 261 -2.04 -28.23 -23.62
CA PRO A 261 -3.40 -27.70 -23.58
C PRO A 261 -4.41 -28.72 -23.04
N GLU A 262 -4.24 -30.00 -23.35
CA GLU A 262 -5.17 -31.07 -22.95
C GLU A 262 -5.26 -31.25 -21.43
N SER A 263 -4.12 -31.15 -20.73
CA SER A 263 -4.08 -31.34 -19.28
C SER A 263 -4.20 -30.03 -18.48
N ARG A 264 -3.87 -28.88 -19.09
CA ARG A 264 -3.75 -27.59 -18.38
C ARG A 264 -4.88 -26.61 -18.65
N GLN A 265 -5.80 -26.89 -19.58
CA GLN A 265 -6.94 -26.00 -19.86
C GLN A 265 -7.81 -25.75 -18.62
N ALA A 266 -8.29 -26.80 -17.94
CA ALA A 266 -9.14 -26.66 -16.76
C ALA A 266 -8.42 -26.00 -15.56
N PRO A 267 -7.16 -26.39 -15.21
CA PRO A 267 -6.38 -25.67 -14.22
C PRO A 267 -6.16 -24.19 -14.56
N PHE A 268 -5.89 -23.87 -15.83
CA PHE A 268 -5.67 -22.50 -16.28
C PHE A 268 -6.90 -21.61 -16.07
N GLU A 269 -8.12 -22.11 -16.33
CA GLU A 269 -9.37 -21.37 -16.10
C GLU A 269 -9.58 -21.00 -14.62
N SER A 270 -9.07 -21.82 -13.70
CA SER A 270 -9.07 -21.53 -12.27
C SER A 270 -7.95 -20.56 -11.88
N LEU A 271 -6.75 -20.75 -12.44
CA LEU A 271 -5.56 -19.94 -12.11
C LEU A 271 -5.62 -18.52 -12.66
N VAL A 272 -6.20 -18.32 -13.85
CA VAL A 272 -6.25 -17.00 -14.50
C VAL A 272 -7.09 -16.00 -13.70
N GLN A 273 -8.04 -16.48 -12.89
CA GLN A 273 -8.86 -15.64 -12.01
C GLN A 273 -8.03 -14.95 -10.91
N PHE A 274 -6.84 -15.47 -10.59
CA PHE A 274 -5.93 -14.85 -9.64
C PHE A 274 -5.06 -13.76 -10.27
N ILE A 275 -5.08 -13.56 -11.59
CA ILE A 275 -4.36 -12.48 -12.25
C ILE A 275 -5.07 -11.15 -12.01
N ARG A 276 -4.31 -10.14 -11.57
CA ARG A 276 -4.80 -8.80 -11.22
C ARG A 276 -4.78 -7.86 -12.42
N PHE A 277 -5.63 -8.11 -13.41
CA PHE A 277 -5.70 -7.32 -14.65
C PHE A 277 -5.78 -5.78 -14.44
N PRO A 278 -6.50 -5.24 -13.43
CA PRO A 278 -6.54 -3.79 -13.18
C PRO A 278 -5.19 -3.15 -12.82
N VAL A 279 -4.17 -3.94 -12.47
CA VAL A 279 -2.80 -3.47 -12.17
C VAL A 279 -1.99 -3.25 -13.46
N MET A 280 -2.38 -3.87 -14.58
CA MET A 280 -1.68 -3.73 -15.86
C MET A 280 -1.89 -2.34 -16.46
N LYS A 281 -0.99 -1.91 -17.35
CA LYS A 281 -1.23 -0.68 -18.12
C LYS A 281 -2.35 -0.92 -19.14
N PRO A 282 -3.22 0.07 -19.42
CA PRO A 282 -4.29 -0.09 -20.41
C PRO A 282 -3.76 -0.52 -21.79
N SER A 283 -2.63 0.07 -22.22
CA SER A 283 -1.98 -0.27 -23.49
C SER A 283 -1.42 -1.70 -23.52
N GLU A 284 -0.96 -2.23 -22.38
CA GLU A 284 -0.49 -3.61 -22.25
C GLU A 284 -1.68 -4.58 -22.28
N PHE A 285 -2.75 -4.27 -21.56
CA PHE A 285 -3.97 -5.08 -21.51
C PHE A 285 -4.62 -5.22 -22.90
N THR A 286 -4.81 -4.12 -23.61
CA THR A 286 -5.41 -4.13 -24.97
C THR A 286 -4.54 -4.88 -25.97
N LYS A 287 -3.20 -4.77 -25.86
CA LYS A 287 -2.27 -5.38 -26.82
C LYS A 287 -2.03 -6.86 -26.57
N TYR A 288 -1.94 -7.29 -25.30
CA TYR A 288 -1.49 -8.65 -24.96
C TYR A 288 -2.58 -9.53 -24.36
N VAL A 289 -3.57 -8.98 -23.67
CA VAL A 289 -4.61 -9.77 -22.99
C VAL A 289 -5.83 -9.97 -23.88
N ILE A 290 -6.41 -8.89 -24.41
CA ILE A 290 -7.65 -8.97 -25.23
C ILE A 290 -7.52 -9.94 -26.42
N PRO A 291 -6.41 -9.96 -27.20
CA PRO A 291 -6.29 -10.87 -28.34
C PRO A 291 -6.29 -12.35 -27.98
N THR A 292 -5.95 -12.70 -26.73
CA THR A 292 -5.92 -14.10 -26.27
C THR A 292 -7.31 -14.70 -26.07
N LYS A 293 -8.36 -13.86 -25.99
CA LYS A 293 -9.76 -14.26 -25.75
C LYS A 293 -9.95 -15.14 -24.51
N VAL A 294 -9.10 -14.94 -23.50
CA VAL A 294 -9.17 -15.69 -22.23
C VAL A 294 -10.26 -15.15 -21.31
N LEU A 295 -10.55 -13.85 -21.39
CA LEU A 295 -11.58 -13.18 -20.59
C LEU A 295 -12.91 -13.13 -21.34
N GLN A 296 -14.02 -13.14 -20.59
CA GLN A 296 -15.34 -12.92 -21.17
C GLN A 296 -15.50 -11.46 -21.60
N SER A 297 -16.38 -11.20 -22.56
CA SER A 297 -16.61 -9.85 -23.07
C SER A 297 -17.00 -8.86 -21.96
N GLN A 298 -17.77 -9.31 -20.95
CA GLN A 298 -18.17 -8.49 -19.83
C GLN A 298 -16.96 -8.09 -18.95
N ASP A 299 -16.08 -9.03 -18.63
CA ASP A 299 -14.88 -8.75 -17.81
C ASP A 299 -13.95 -7.75 -18.50
N VAL A 300 -13.83 -7.84 -19.83
CA VAL A 300 -13.05 -6.89 -20.64
C VAL A 300 -13.65 -5.48 -20.54
N ILE A 301 -14.96 -5.35 -20.67
CA ILE A 301 -15.66 -4.06 -20.56
C ILE A 301 -15.47 -3.48 -19.16
N ASP A 302 -15.64 -4.28 -18.12
CA ASP A 302 -15.50 -3.85 -16.74
C ASP A 302 -14.08 -3.32 -16.47
N ILE A 303 -13.04 -4.06 -16.87
CA ILE A 303 -11.64 -3.65 -16.72
C ILE A 303 -11.33 -2.36 -17.52
N LEU A 304 -11.87 -2.22 -18.73
CA LEU A 304 -11.71 -0.99 -19.53
C LEU A 304 -12.45 0.21 -18.93
N SER A 305 -13.62 0.00 -18.31
CA SER A 305 -14.31 1.03 -17.54
C SER A 305 -13.48 1.46 -16.34
N TYR A 306 -12.88 0.50 -15.60
CA TYR A 306 -11.97 0.80 -14.50
C TYR A 306 -10.78 1.67 -14.93
N PHE A 307 -10.19 1.39 -16.11
CA PHE A 307 -9.12 2.24 -16.67
C PHE A 307 -9.60 3.62 -17.09
N SER A 308 -10.85 3.77 -17.50
CA SER A 308 -11.44 5.04 -17.94
C SER A 308 -11.92 5.91 -16.77
N ASP A 309 -12.38 5.28 -15.69
CA ASP A 309 -12.94 5.92 -14.49
C ASP A 309 -11.90 6.15 -13.37
N ASN A 310 -10.61 6.01 -13.67
CA ASN A 310 -9.48 6.18 -12.73
C ASN A 310 -9.64 5.39 -11.40
N GLY A 311 -10.19 4.17 -11.46
CA GLY A 311 -10.24 3.27 -10.32
C GLY A 311 -11.46 3.40 -9.39
N SER A 312 -12.60 3.86 -9.90
CA SER A 312 -13.88 3.74 -9.17
C SER A 312 -14.24 2.26 -8.95
N PRO A 313 -14.89 1.88 -7.82
CA PRO A 313 -15.08 0.47 -7.49
C PRO A 313 -16.04 -0.19 -8.48
N LEU A 314 -15.54 -1.18 -9.20
CA LEU A 314 -16.39 -2.17 -9.86
C LEU A 314 -17.08 -3.03 -8.80
N HIS A 315 -18.20 -3.66 -9.16
CA HIS A 315 -18.83 -4.70 -8.35
C HIS A 315 -17.76 -5.71 -7.84
N PRO A 316 -17.88 -6.21 -6.59
CA PRO A 316 -16.84 -7.00 -5.96
C PRO A 316 -16.72 -8.38 -6.63
N LEU A 317 -15.82 -8.50 -7.60
CA LEU A 317 -15.46 -9.78 -8.23
C LEU A 317 -13.97 -10.09 -7.95
N PRO A 318 -13.60 -11.36 -7.67
CA PRO A 318 -12.26 -11.74 -7.19
C PRO A 318 -11.07 -11.37 -8.12
N TYR A 319 -11.30 -11.35 -9.44
CA TYR A 319 -10.28 -11.03 -10.47
C TYR A 319 -10.02 -9.52 -10.65
N LEU A 320 -10.73 -8.67 -9.88
CA LEU A 320 -10.60 -7.22 -9.92
C LEU A 320 -9.78 -6.64 -8.77
N ASN A 321 -8.94 -7.45 -8.08
CA ASN A 321 -8.07 -6.93 -7.04
C ASN A 321 -7.10 -5.88 -7.61
N PRO A 322 -7.24 -4.57 -7.28
CA PRO A 322 -6.44 -3.51 -7.86
C PRO A 322 -5.06 -3.36 -7.18
N SER A 323 -4.74 -4.24 -6.23
CA SER A 323 -3.51 -4.16 -5.44
C SER A 323 -2.35 -4.87 -6.16
N PRO A 324 -1.22 -4.21 -6.43
CA PRO A 324 -0.06 -4.90 -7.03
C PRO A 324 0.55 -5.92 -6.09
N ARG A 325 1.10 -7.02 -6.64
CA ARG A 325 1.81 -8.08 -5.91
C ARG A 325 3.25 -7.72 -5.57
N SER A 326 3.47 -6.48 -5.17
CA SER A 326 4.79 -5.96 -4.80
C SER A 326 4.81 -5.65 -3.30
N PRO A 327 5.91 -5.90 -2.58
CA PRO A 327 6.04 -5.35 -1.23
C PRO A 327 5.81 -3.85 -1.32
N GLN A 328 4.84 -3.31 -0.56
CA GLN A 328 4.67 -1.86 -0.40
C GLN A 328 5.99 -1.33 0.16
N THR A 329 6.91 -0.88 -0.69
CA THR A 329 8.21 -0.48 -0.15
C THR A 329 8.03 0.85 0.57
N ILE A 330 8.24 0.80 1.88
CA ILE A 330 8.25 1.97 2.74
C ILE A 330 9.65 2.56 2.65
N ARG A 331 9.74 3.84 2.26
CA ARG A 331 10.97 4.61 2.39
C ARG A 331 10.92 5.36 3.70
N ILE A 332 11.78 4.97 4.64
CA ILE A 332 11.93 5.63 5.93
C ILE A 332 12.84 6.82 5.74
N ILE A 333 12.38 8.01 6.14
CA ILE A 333 13.10 9.27 6.01
C ILE A 333 13.37 9.84 7.40
N LYS A 334 14.63 10.14 7.68
CA LYS A 334 15.08 10.64 9.00
C LYS A 334 15.38 12.14 9.00
N SER A 335 15.53 12.75 7.82
CA SER A 335 15.91 14.17 7.71
C SER A 335 15.20 14.91 6.57
N GLY A 336 15.09 16.23 6.69
CA GLY A 336 14.54 17.09 5.63
C GLY A 336 15.38 17.11 4.34
N SER A 337 16.69 16.90 4.43
CA SER A 337 17.58 16.76 3.27
C SER A 337 17.27 15.50 2.47
N GLU A 338 17.06 14.39 3.16
CA GLU A 338 16.72 13.09 2.57
C GLU A 338 15.33 13.10 1.92
N LEU A 339 14.35 13.74 2.58
CA LEU A 339 13.03 13.97 1.98
C LEU A 339 13.14 14.75 0.67
N ARG A 340 13.99 15.79 0.65
CA ARG A 340 14.18 16.64 -0.53
C ARG A 340 14.89 15.90 -1.67
N SER A 341 15.94 15.13 -1.39
CA SER A 341 16.65 14.37 -2.42
C SER A 341 15.74 13.33 -3.05
N LEU A 342 14.96 12.63 -2.23
CA LEU A 342 13.99 11.64 -2.69
C LEU A 342 12.95 12.28 -3.62
N LEU A 343 12.33 13.39 -3.22
CA LEU A 343 11.28 14.04 -4.01
C LEU A 343 11.77 14.81 -5.25
N LYS A 344 13.06 15.15 -5.32
CA LYS A 344 13.67 15.74 -6.53
C LYS A 344 13.96 14.70 -7.59
N ASN A 345 14.41 13.53 -7.15
CA ASN A 345 14.84 12.46 -8.03
C ASN A 345 13.73 11.43 -8.25
N SER A 346 12.59 11.59 -7.58
CA SER A 346 11.51 10.61 -7.63
C SER A 346 10.86 10.57 -9.01
N SER A 347 11.05 9.47 -9.73
CA SER A 347 10.30 9.14 -10.94
C SER A 347 8.98 8.46 -10.57
N PRO A 348 7.90 8.59 -11.37
CA PRO A 348 6.72 7.74 -11.25
C PRO A 348 7.03 6.23 -11.34
N ALA A 349 8.22 5.86 -11.84
CA ALA A 349 8.72 4.50 -11.88
C ALA A 349 9.44 4.05 -10.59
N ASP A 350 9.57 4.92 -9.58
CA ASP A 350 10.17 4.53 -8.31
C ASP A 350 9.27 3.60 -7.51
N ASN A 351 9.89 2.56 -6.96
CA ASN A 351 9.20 1.37 -6.48
C ASN A 351 8.63 1.49 -5.06
N PHE A 352 8.53 2.70 -4.50
CA PHE A 352 7.99 2.94 -3.17
C PHE A 352 6.65 3.68 -3.26
N ARG A 353 5.67 3.21 -2.50
CA ARG A 353 4.34 3.84 -2.41
C ARG A 353 4.15 4.65 -1.13
N ILE A 354 4.96 4.39 -0.11
CA ILE A 354 4.86 5.05 1.20
C ILE A 354 6.20 5.70 1.55
N ILE A 355 6.17 7.00 1.83
CA ILE A 355 7.24 7.76 2.45
C ILE A 355 6.89 7.88 3.94
N GLN A 356 7.60 7.15 4.79
CA GLN A 356 7.42 7.19 6.24
C GLN A 356 8.42 8.18 6.85
N LEU A 357 7.92 9.26 7.42
CA LEU A 357 8.71 10.19 8.22
C LEU A 357 8.77 9.68 9.67
N LEU A 358 9.98 9.59 10.22
CA LEU A 358 10.19 9.37 11.65
C LEU A 358 9.79 10.61 12.48
N PRO A 359 9.74 10.50 13.81
CA PRO A 359 9.60 11.67 14.67
C PRO A 359 10.74 12.66 14.44
N GLY A 360 10.43 13.95 14.30
CA GLY A 360 11.41 15.00 14.07
C GLY A 360 10.87 16.22 13.32
N GLU A 361 11.72 17.24 13.23
CA GLU A 361 11.44 18.48 12.49
C GLU A 361 12.10 18.44 11.09
N TYR A 362 11.28 18.51 10.05
CA TYR A 362 11.67 18.48 8.64
C TYR A 362 11.59 19.88 8.04
N LYS A 363 12.75 20.54 7.92
CA LYS A 363 12.86 21.91 7.39
C LYS A 363 12.78 21.95 5.87
N ILE A 364 11.84 22.73 5.34
CA ILE A 364 11.63 22.90 3.90
C ILE A 364 11.75 24.37 3.47
N TRP A 365 12.54 24.62 2.43
CA TRP A 365 12.82 25.97 1.90
C TRP A 365 12.32 26.19 0.45
N LYS A 366 11.84 25.15 -0.21
CA LYS A 366 11.33 25.15 -1.59
C LYS A 366 10.15 24.20 -1.69
N SER A 367 9.21 24.53 -2.57
CA SER A 367 8.07 23.68 -2.92
C SER A 367 8.53 22.35 -3.49
N PHE A 368 7.73 21.32 -3.27
CA PHE A 368 7.92 20.00 -3.87
C PHE A 368 6.57 19.40 -4.24
N ARG A 369 6.59 18.43 -5.15
CA ARG A 369 5.41 17.70 -5.62
C ARG A 369 5.51 16.25 -5.17
N LEU A 370 4.41 15.71 -4.66
CA LEU A 370 4.25 14.27 -4.47
C LEU A 370 3.74 13.66 -5.77
N SER A 371 4.44 12.66 -6.29
CA SER A 371 4.04 11.91 -7.49
C SER A 371 2.71 11.17 -7.28
N PRO A 372 1.96 10.87 -8.36
CA PRO A 372 0.68 10.18 -8.27
C PRO A 372 0.77 8.86 -7.49
N GLY A 373 -0.24 8.56 -6.67
CA GLY A 373 -0.33 7.32 -5.90
C GLY A 373 0.63 7.20 -4.70
N LEU A 374 1.43 8.24 -4.40
CA LEU A 374 2.31 8.26 -3.22
C LEU A 374 1.54 8.62 -1.94
N THR A 375 1.93 7.94 -0.87
CA THR A 375 1.51 8.23 0.51
C THR A 375 2.66 8.86 1.28
N LEU A 376 2.45 10.05 1.83
CA LEU A 376 3.36 10.68 2.79
C LEU A 376 2.78 10.53 4.20
N ARG A 377 3.45 9.73 5.04
CA ARG A 377 2.97 9.40 6.38
C ARG A 377 3.96 9.88 7.45
N GLY A 378 3.48 10.67 8.40
CA GLY A 378 4.21 10.99 9.62
C GLY A 378 4.03 9.94 10.71
N SER A 379 4.80 10.07 11.79
CA SER A 379 4.73 9.20 12.97
C SER A 379 3.62 9.63 13.95
N GLY A 380 3.00 10.79 13.73
CA GLY A 380 2.00 11.37 14.61
C GLY A 380 2.06 12.90 14.58
N VAL A 381 0.92 13.53 14.81
CA VAL A 381 0.74 14.99 14.75
C VAL A 381 1.74 15.72 15.69
N ASP A 382 1.94 15.22 16.91
CA ASP A 382 2.85 15.84 17.87
C ASP A 382 4.33 15.46 17.68
N SER A 383 4.59 14.47 16.82
CA SER A 383 5.92 13.85 16.68
C SER A 383 6.63 14.22 15.38
N THR A 384 5.89 14.46 14.30
CA THR A 384 6.45 14.75 12.97
C THR A 384 6.00 16.13 12.52
N ILE A 385 6.95 17.06 12.42
CA ILE A 385 6.69 18.46 12.07
C ILE A 385 7.39 18.80 10.76
N ILE A 386 6.64 19.18 9.73
CA ILE A 386 7.18 19.81 8.52
C ILE A 386 7.13 21.33 8.72
N LYS A 387 8.30 21.97 8.71
CA LYS A 387 8.44 23.40 9.01
C LYS A 387 8.99 24.17 7.83
N SER A 388 8.34 25.27 7.45
CA SER A 388 8.91 26.20 6.47
C SER A 388 10.06 27.00 7.08
N VAL A 389 11.15 27.15 6.32
CA VAL A 389 12.28 28.00 6.71
C VAL A 389 12.60 28.96 5.55
N HIS A 390 12.35 30.25 5.76
CA HIS A 390 12.64 31.31 4.80
C HIS A 390 13.94 32.03 5.17
N LYS A 391 14.91 32.10 4.25
CA LYS A 391 16.21 32.75 4.47
C LYS A 391 16.21 34.28 4.23
N THR A 392 15.17 34.87 3.62
CA THR A 392 15.17 36.31 3.27
C THR A 392 13.81 37.00 3.46
N LYS A 393 13.84 38.22 4.00
CA LYS A 393 12.67 39.08 4.27
C LYS A 393 11.91 39.52 3.00
N TYR A 394 12.53 39.49 1.82
CA TYR A 394 11.93 39.99 0.58
C TYR A 394 11.87 38.90 -0.51
N ASN A 395 10.70 38.77 -1.15
CA ASN A 395 10.41 38.05 -2.39
C ASN A 395 10.59 36.51 -2.55
N SER A 396 10.91 35.73 -1.51
CA SER A 396 10.88 34.25 -1.64
C SER A 396 9.43 33.69 -1.76
N PRO A 397 9.13 32.77 -2.70
CA PRO A 397 7.79 32.19 -2.88
C PRO A 397 7.34 31.33 -1.68
N THR A 398 6.02 31.28 -1.45
CA THR A 398 5.33 30.38 -0.50
C THR A 398 5.81 28.95 -0.72
N ALA A 399 6.31 28.29 0.34
CA ALA A 399 6.66 26.88 0.24
C ALA A 399 5.36 26.07 0.06
N ARG A 400 5.27 25.29 -1.02
CA ARG A 400 4.08 24.49 -1.33
C ARG A 400 4.38 23.00 -1.37
N ILE A 401 3.52 22.21 -0.74
CA ILE A 401 3.44 20.76 -0.96
C ILE A 401 2.33 20.56 -1.99
N ILE A 402 2.71 20.17 -3.20
CA ILE A 402 1.77 19.97 -4.32
C ILE A 402 1.41 18.49 -4.38
N LEU A 403 0.12 18.19 -4.27
CA LEU A 403 -0.38 16.81 -4.31
C LEU A 403 -0.85 16.46 -5.71
N ALA A 404 -0.26 15.39 -6.30
CA ALA A 404 -0.72 14.80 -7.56
C ALA A 404 -1.80 13.73 -7.32
N GLU A 405 -2.35 13.18 -8.40
CA GLU A 405 -3.52 12.29 -8.36
C GLU A 405 -3.40 11.12 -7.39
N SER A 406 -4.48 10.82 -6.66
CA SER A 406 -4.58 9.70 -5.71
C SER A 406 -3.46 9.65 -4.66
N THR A 407 -3.00 10.83 -4.22
CA THR A 407 -1.99 10.93 -3.14
C THR A 407 -2.64 10.95 -1.77
N THR A 408 -1.91 10.43 -0.78
CA THR A 408 -2.37 10.42 0.63
C THR A 408 -1.37 11.15 1.52
N VAL A 409 -1.84 11.99 2.44
CA VAL A 409 -0.98 12.63 3.45
C VAL A 409 -1.58 12.49 4.83
N SER A 410 -0.76 12.09 5.81
CA SER A 410 -1.28 11.88 7.16
C SER A 410 -0.31 11.96 8.32
N ASN A 411 -0.89 12.11 9.51
CA ASN A 411 -0.25 11.99 10.82
C ASN A 411 0.97 12.92 10.98
N LEU A 412 0.82 14.18 10.58
CA LEU A 412 1.90 15.17 10.65
C LEU A 412 1.37 16.57 10.94
N THR A 413 2.28 17.41 11.43
CA THR A 413 2.07 18.84 11.66
C THR A 413 2.78 19.66 10.60
N LEU A 414 2.10 20.72 10.13
CA LEU A 414 2.64 21.72 9.21
C LEU A 414 2.77 23.03 9.96
N LYS A 415 4.00 23.51 10.14
CA LYS A 415 4.29 24.71 10.90
C LYS A 415 4.95 25.78 10.03
N SER A 416 4.39 26.98 10.03
CA SER A 416 5.02 28.13 9.37
C SER A 416 5.76 28.99 10.41
N SER A 417 7.03 29.32 10.13
CA SER A 417 7.87 30.12 11.03
C SER A 417 7.92 31.62 10.71
N SER A 418 7.28 32.05 9.61
CA SER A 418 7.36 33.43 9.11
C SER A 418 5.99 33.95 8.68
N SER A 419 5.90 35.25 8.38
CA SER A 419 4.75 35.87 7.72
C SER A 419 4.42 35.25 6.34
N LYS A 420 5.38 34.54 5.73
CA LYS A 420 5.19 33.77 4.50
C LYS A 420 4.80 32.33 4.83
N LYS A 421 3.68 31.90 4.24
CA LYS A 421 2.90 30.71 4.65
C LYS A 421 3.51 29.42 4.11
N LEU A 422 3.36 28.33 4.84
CA LEU A 422 3.43 26.98 4.28
C LEU A 422 2.04 26.60 3.77
N GLN A 423 1.95 26.13 2.54
CA GLN A 423 0.67 25.77 1.93
C GLN A 423 0.69 24.33 1.41
N ILE A 424 -0.32 23.54 1.75
CA ILE A 424 -0.65 22.34 0.97
C ILE A 424 -1.58 22.77 -0.15
N HIS A 425 -1.21 22.43 -1.39
CA HIS A 425 -2.02 22.69 -2.56
C HIS A 425 -2.41 21.36 -3.20
N VAL A 426 -3.69 21.03 -3.06
CA VAL A 426 -4.29 19.80 -3.58
C VAL A 426 -4.76 20.05 -5.00
N THR A 427 -3.87 19.82 -5.96
CA THR A 427 -4.19 19.88 -7.41
C THR A 427 -4.87 18.62 -7.93
N SER A 428 -4.84 17.56 -7.12
CA SER A 428 -5.20 16.20 -7.47
C SER A 428 -6.68 15.90 -7.34
N SER A 429 -7.15 14.95 -8.14
CA SER A 429 -8.37 14.22 -7.84
C SER A 429 -8.09 13.05 -6.89
N HIS A 430 -9.06 12.68 -6.05
CA HIS A 430 -8.99 11.52 -5.14
C HIS A 430 -7.88 11.57 -4.07
N ALA A 431 -7.38 12.75 -3.70
CA ALA A 431 -6.46 12.85 -2.58
C ALA A 431 -7.17 12.61 -1.24
N GLN A 432 -6.42 11.99 -0.34
CA GLN A 432 -6.85 11.68 1.01
C GLN A 432 -5.96 12.41 2.02
N LEU A 433 -6.57 13.27 2.84
CA LEU A 433 -5.87 13.93 3.94
C LEU A 433 -6.49 13.48 5.24
N HIS A 434 -5.67 12.92 6.14
CA HIS A 434 -6.17 12.44 7.41
C HIS A 434 -5.25 12.76 8.58
N ASN A 435 -5.84 13.25 9.68
CA ASN A 435 -5.14 13.55 10.92
C ASN A 435 -3.94 14.51 10.72
N LEU A 436 -4.25 15.74 10.34
CA LEU A 436 -3.27 16.79 10.04
C LEU A 436 -3.49 18.01 10.95
N TYR A 437 -2.40 18.62 11.39
CA TYR A 437 -2.43 19.87 12.16
C TYR A 437 -1.68 20.97 11.42
N PHE A 438 -2.33 22.12 11.28
CA PHE A 438 -1.80 23.29 10.58
C PHE A 438 -1.59 24.41 11.60
N GLU A 439 -0.33 24.77 11.86
CA GLU A 439 0.07 25.90 12.69
C GLU A 439 0.57 27.04 11.80
N GLY A 440 -0.22 28.11 11.67
CA GLY A 440 0.10 29.25 10.78
C GLY A 440 0.25 28.87 9.30
N SER A 441 -0.37 27.76 8.89
CA SER A 441 -0.29 27.18 7.54
C SER A 441 -1.67 27.10 6.89
N THR A 442 -1.73 26.97 5.56
CA THR A 442 -2.99 26.96 4.80
C THR A 442 -3.14 25.74 3.90
N LEU A 443 -4.40 25.41 3.58
CA LEU A 443 -4.78 24.34 2.66
C LEU A 443 -5.61 24.94 1.51
N SER A 444 -5.22 24.66 0.28
CA SER A 444 -5.97 25.04 -0.92
C SER A 444 -6.28 23.81 -1.74
N ILE A 445 -7.53 23.65 -2.14
CA ILE A 445 -8.05 22.49 -2.85
C ILE A 445 -8.60 22.96 -4.19
N SER A 446 -7.97 22.50 -5.27
CA SER A 446 -8.36 22.79 -6.64
C SER A 446 -8.68 21.53 -7.47
N GLY A 447 -8.37 20.34 -6.97
CA GLY A 447 -8.80 19.08 -7.59
C GLY A 447 -10.11 18.52 -7.02
N ARG A 448 -10.67 17.45 -7.58
CA ARG A 448 -12.06 17.00 -7.32
C ARG A 448 -12.12 15.66 -6.58
N LYS A 449 -13.26 15.28 -6.00
CA LYS A 449 -13.45 13.95 -5.36
C LYS A 449 -12.43 13.66 -4.25
N ASN A 450 -12.00 14.70 -3.53
CA ASN A 450 -11.05 14.52 -2.43
C ASN A 450 -11.78 14.25 -1.12
N HIS A 451 -11.15 13.49 -0.23
CA HIS A 451 -11.70 13.14 1.09
C HIS A 451 -10.77 13.58 2.21
N PHE A 452 -11.26 14.46 3.08
CA PHE A 452 -10.47 15.08 4.15
C PHE A 452 -11.10 14.81 5.52
N THR A 453 -10.33 14.28 6.46
CA THR A 453 -10.85 13.90 7.79
C THR A 453 -9.89 14.25 8.93
N GLY A 454 -10.42 14.86 10.01
CA GLY A 454 -9.63 15.15 11.20
C GLY A 454 -8.51 16.17 10.94
N ILE A 455 -8.87 17.30 10.32
CA ILE A 455 -7.93 18.39 10.06
C ILE A 455 -8.14 19.49 11.10
N ILE A 456 -7.04 19.95 11.69
CA ILE A 456 -7.04 21.00 12.71
C ILE A 456 -6.23 22.20 12.19
N PHE A 457 -6.81 23.39 12.24
CA PHE A 457 -6.15 24.65 11.92
C PHE A 457 -6.06 25.53 13.18
N ASN A 458 -4.87 26.05 13.47
CA ASN A 458 -4.60 27.00 14.54
C ASN A 458 -3.66 28.11 14.05
N ASN A 459 -4.05 29.37 14.26
CA ASN A 459 -3.26 30.53 13.87
C ASN A 459 -2.63 31.29 15.05
N ASN A 460 -2.78 30.81 16.29
CA ASN A 460 -2.22 31.39 17.52
C ASN A 460 -2.42 32.92 17.62
N ARG A 461 -3.62 33.42 17.23
CA ARG A 461 -4.00 34.85 17.24
C ARG A 461 -2.97 35.80 16.60
N ASN A 462 -2.22 35.38 15.58
CA ASN A 462 -1.25 36.28 14.95
C ASN A 462 -1.98 37.39 14.14
N PRO A 463 -1.99 38.66 14.60
CA PRO A 463 -2.80 39.73 14.00
C PRO A 463 -2.29 40.17 12.62
N SER A 464 -1.08 39.75 12.23
CA SER A 464 -0.52 39.99 10.90
C SER A 464 -0.97 38.98 9.83
N CYS A 465 -1.86 38.04 10.17
CA CYS A 465 -2.33 36.97 9.27
C CYS A 465 -3.86 37.00 9.04
N PRO A 466 -4.37 37.88 8.16
CA PRO A 466 -5.72 37.74 7.61
C PRO A 466 -5.70 36.57 6.62
N CYS A 467 -6.08 35.38 7.07
CA CYS A 467 -5.75 34.15 6.38
C CYS A 467 -6.99 33.24 6.32
N VAL A 468 -7.59 33.11 5.12
CA VAL A 468 -8.47 31.98 4.79
C VAL A 468 -7.66 30.70 4.98
N HIS A 469 -8.02 29.86 5.96
CA HIS A 469 -7.26 28.62 6.23
C HIS A 469 -7.48 27.58 5.16
N LEU A 470 -8.70 27.50 4.67
CA LEU A 470 -9.14 26.48 3.75
C LEU A 470 -9.87 27.11 2.57
N MET A 471 -9.28 27.01 1.39
CA MET A 471 -9.89 27.48 0.15
C MET A 471 -10.25 26.28 -0.73
N VAL A 472 -11.53 26.14 -1.05
CA VAL A 472 -12.06 25.05 -1.90
C VAL A 472 -12.61 25.67 -3.17
N THR A 473 -11.86 25.56 -4.27
CA THR A 473 -12.24 26.13 -5.58
C THR A 473 -12.80 25.07 -6.53
N SER A 474 -12.85 23.82 -6.09
CA SER A 474 -13.17 22.67 -6.93
C SER A 474 -14.46 21.98 -6.51
N ARG A 475 -14.83 20.93 -7.24
CA ARG A 475 -16.12 20.25 -7.10
C ARG A 475 -16.03 18.87 -6.45
N ASN A 476 -17.12 18.44 -5.82
CA ASN A 476 -17.28 17.09 -5.26
C ASN A 476 -16.24 16.71 -4.21
N ASN A 477 -15.88 17.62 -3.30
CA ASN A 477 -14.99 17.27 -2.18
C ASN A 477 -15.77 17.01 -0.89
N GLU A 478 -15.26 16.10 -0.07
CA GLU A 478 -15.84 15.72 1.21
C GLU A 478 -14.92 16.09 2.37
N LEU A 479 -15.47 16.79 3.35
CA LEU A 479 -14.77 17.29 4.51
C LEU A 479 -15.47 16.85 5.79
N HIS A 480 -14.73 16.12 6.62
CA HIS A 480 -15.22 15.52 7.86
C HIS A 480 -14.36 15.96 9.04
N ARG A 481 -14.99 16.34 10.15
CA ARG A 481 -14.28 16.67 11.42
C ARG A 481 -13.16 17.70 11.20
N ILE A 482 -13.53 18.88 10.72
CA ILE A 482 -12.62 20.02 10.58
C ILE A 482 -12.71 20.88 11.84
N ASN A 483 -11.57 21.27 12.40
CA ASN A 483 -11.50 22.20 13.53
C ASN A 483 -10.66 23.41 13.17
N ILE A 484 -11.17 24.61 13.42
CA ILE A 484 -10.51 25.89 13.13
C ILE A 484 -10.53 26.75 14.38
N THR A 485 -9.34 27.24 14.77
CA THR A 485 -9.13 28.04 15.98
C THR A 485 -8.35 29.31 15.69
N ASP A 486 -8.77 30.42 16.33
CA ASP A 486 -8.07 31.72 16.34
C ASP A 486 -7.79 32.31 14.95
N SER A 487 -8.81 32.44 14.09
CA SER A 487 -8.63 32.89 12.70
C SER A 487 -9.57 34.01 12.25
N ALA A 488 -9.18 34.76 11.21
CA ALA A 488 -10.08 35.72 10.57
C ALA A 488 -11.18 35.03 9.73
N THR A 489 -10.79 34.11 8.83
CA THR A 489 -11.73 33.38 7.97
C THR A 489 -11.41 31.90 8.01
N GLY A 490 -12.40 31.07 8.38
CA GLY A 490 -12.23 29.63 8.46
C GLY A 490 -12.13 28.97 7.09
N ILE A 491 -13.26 28.81 6.41
CA ILE A 491 -13.35 28.12 5.12
C ILE A 491 -13.98 29.03 4.07
N LYS A 492 -13.37 29.10 2.88
CA LYS A 492 -13.95 29.75 1.70
C LYS A 492 -14.25 28.72 0.62
N PHE A 493 -15.52 28.61 0.22
CA PHE A 493 -15.98 27.79 -0.88
C PHE A 493 -16.27 28.63 -2.11
N GLU A 494 -15.52 28.40 -3.18
CA GLU A 494 -15.76 28.96 -4.52
C GLU A 494 -16.18 27.90 -5.54
N GLY A 495 -15.93 26.62 -5.26
CA GLY A 495 -16.34 25.50 -6.11
C GLY A 495 -17.82 25.13 -5.98
N GLU A 496 -18.22 23.94 -6.42
CA GLU A 496 -19.62 23.45 -6.41
C GLU A 496 -19.71 22.04 -5.84
N GLU A 497 -20.88 21.62 -5.33
CA GLU A 497 -21.11 20.20 -4.94
C GLU A 497 -20.16 19.68 -3.85
N ASN A 498 -19.65 20.53 -2.94
CA ASN A 498 -18.82 20.04 -1.83
C ASN A 498 -19.68 19.77 -0.60
N THR A 499 -19.22 18.83 0.22
CA THR A 499 -19.89 18.42 1.45
C THR A 499 -18.99 18.68 2.65
N ILE A 500 -19.50 19.41 3.65
CA ILE A 500 -18.98 19.44 5.02
C ILE A 500 -19.94 18.69 5.92
N ASN A 501 -19.43 17.69 6.64
CA ASN A 501 -20.24 16.91 7.58
C ASN A 501 -20.07 17.33 9.04
N THR A 502 -18.93 17.91 9.42
CA THR A 502 -18.71 18.41 10.79
C THR A 502 -17.63 19.47 10.78
N LEU A 503 -17.97 20.66 11.30
CA LEU A 503 -17.06 21.79 11.44
C LEU A 503 -17.17 22.40 12.84
N PHE A 504 -16.02 22.59 13.47
CA PHE A 504 -15.90 23.33 14.73
C PHE A 504 -15.07 24.58 14.49
N CYS A 505 -15.65 25.76 14.71
CA CYS A 505 -14.97 27.04 14.61
C CYS A 505 -14.93 27.70 16.00
N THR A 506 -13.75 27.96 16.53
CA THR A 506 -13.59 28.64 17.84
C THR A 506 -12.78 29.92 17.68
N ASN A 507 -13.31 31.04 18.17
CA ASN A 507 -12.67 32.34 18.08
C ASN A 507 -12.32 32.74 16.62
N VAL A 508 -13.24 32.48 15.69
CA VAL A 508 -13.10 32.83 14.27
C VAL A 508 -13.99 34.03 13.94
N SER A 509 -13.54 34.98 13.10
CA SER A 509 -14.37 36.12 12.71
C SER A 509 -15.48 35.75 11.72
N THR A 510 -15.12 35.02 10.66
CA THR A 510 -16.04 34.41 9.70
C THR A 510 -15.79 32.91 9.62
N GLY A 511 -16.76 32.07 10.02
CA GLY A 511 -16.63 30.61 9.98
C GLY A 511 -16.53 30.07 8.55
N ILE A 512 -17.60 30.29 7.76
CA ILE A 512 -17.68 29.87 6.35
C ILE A 512 -18.05 31.06 5.46
N GLU A 513 -17.31 31.24 4.37
CA GLU A 513 -17.68 32.08 3.23
C GLU A 513 -18.05 31.21 2.03
N LEU A 514 -19.27 31.38 1.53
CA LEU A 514 -19.88 30.54 0.50
C LEU A 514 -20.15 31.38 -0.76
N HIS A 515 -19.40 31.13 -1.82
CA HIS A 515 -19.63 31.69 -3.17
C HIS A 515 -20.13 30.61 -4.15
N GLY A 516 -19.97 29.35 -3.78
CA GLY A 516 -20.31 28.17 -4.58
C GLY A 516 -21.77 27.73 -4.52
N GLN A 517 -22.18 26.89 -5.47
CA GLN A 517 -23.54 26.33 -5.56
C GLN A 517 -23.56 24.84 -5.14
N ASN A 518 -24.76 24.32 -4.84
CA ASN A 518 -25.00 22.90 -4.51
C ASN A 518 -24.15 22.38 -3.33
N GLN A 519 -23.80 23.25 -2.39
CA GLN A 519 -23.00 22.89 -1.22
C GLN A 519 -23.87 22.23 -0.16
N ILE A 520 -23.35 21.19 0.49
CA ILE A 520 -24.01 20.50 1.60
C ILE A 520 -23.21 20.74 2.88
N LEU A 521 -23.74 21.57 3.77
CA LEU A 521 -23.11 21.97 5.02
C LEU A 521 -23.91 21.41 6.20
N LYS A 522 -23.30 20.54 7.01
CA LYS A 522 -23.95 19.87 8.14
C LYS A 522 -23.11 19.98 9.40
N ASN A 523 -23.79 20.07 10.55
CA ASN A 523 -23.22 20.01 11.90
C ASN A 523 -22.08 21.02 12.10
N ILE A 524 -22.44 22.30 12.01
CA ILE A 524 -21.51 23.40 12.19
C ILE A 524 -21.69 23.95 13.60
N ARG A 525 -20.63 23.90 14.41
CA ARG A 525 -20.59 24.56 15.70
C ARG A 525 -19.66 25.76 15.62
N PHE A 526 -20.21 26.93 15.86
CA PHE A 526 -19.48 28.20 15.85
C PHE A 526 -19.47 28.80 17.25
N ARG A 527 -18.28 28.89 17.87
CA ARG A 527 -18.10 29.46 19.19
C ARG A 527 -17.25 30.72 19.14
N LYS A 528 -17.82 31.85 19.53
CA LYS A 528 -17.10 33.12 19.64
C LYS A 528 -17.59 33.83 20.90
N ILE A 529 -16.65 34.30 21.71
CA ILE A 529 -16.91 35.18 22.84
C ILE A 529 -16.26 36.51 22.48
N PRO A 530 -17.05 37.54 22.13
CA PRO A 530 -16.51 38.87 21.84
C PRO A 530 -15.79 39.43 23.06
N GLU A 531 -14.65 40.08 22.83
CA GLU A 531 -13.94 40.82 23.90
C GLU A 531 -14.60 42.20 24.07
N ILE A 532 -14.51 42.78 25.28
CA ILE A 532 -15.11 44.09 25.59
C ILE A 532 -14.53 45.16 24.65
N GLY A 533 -15.39 45.82 23.87
CA GLY A 533 -14.99 46.85 22.90
C GLY A 533 -14.81 46.36 21.46
N ASP A 534 -15.04 45.08 21.16
CA ASP A 534 -14.98 44.58 19.79
C ASP A 534 -16.18 45.08 18.95
N LEU A 535 -15.90 46.01 18.04
CA LEU A 535 -16.91 46.61 17.15
C LEU A 535 -17.14 45.79 15.87
N ASN A 536 -16.38 44.71 15.67
CA ASN A 536 -16.45 43.92 14.45
C ASN A 536 -17.71 43.06 14.38
N ALA A 537 -18.16 42.78 13.16
CA ALA A 537 -19.23 41.82 12.93
C ALA A 537 -18.68 40.40 12.81
N PHE A 538 -19.38 39.44 13.40
CA PHE A 538 -19.02 38.02 13.38
C PHE A 538 -20.05 37.21 12.64
N PHE A 539 -19.58 36.27 11.82
CA PHE A 539 -20.44 35.51 10.91
C PHE A 539 -20.13 34.01 11.04
N ALA A 540 -21.09 33.20 11.45
CA ALA A 540 -20.89 31.74 11.38
C ALA A 540 -20.90 31.28 9.91
N ILE A 541 -21.88 31.71 9.12
CA ILE A 541 -21.96 31.45 7.68
C ILE A 541 -22.31 32.74 6.92
N LYS A 542 -21.52 33.04 5.90
CA LYS A 542 -21.74 34.16 4.99
C LYS A 542 -21.86 33.66 3.55
N ILE A 543 -22.97 33.98 2.90
CA ILE A 543 -23.33 33.49 1.57
C ILE A 543 -23.35 34.66 0.59
N TYR A 544 -22.74 34.47 -0.58
CA TYR A 544 -22.64 35.47 -1.64
C TYR A 544 -23.06 34.89 -2.98
N SER A 545 -24.01 35.54 -3.67
CA SER A 545 -24.40 35.28 -5.07
C SER A 545 -24.38 33.79 -5.46
N SER A 546 -25.01 32.95 -4.64
CA SER A 546 -24.98 31.49 -4.77
C SER A 546 -26.39 30.90 -4.76
N SER A 547 -26.53 29.63 -5.10
CA SER A 547 -27.83 28.97 -5.17
C SER A 547 -27.78 27.51 -4.73
N ASN A 548 -28.95 26.96 -4.39
CA ASN A 548 -29.15 25.52 -4.16
C ASN A 548 -28.28 24.91 -3.03
N ASN A 549 -27.89 25.73 -2.05
CA ASN A 549 -27.09 25.27 -0.91
C ASN A 549 -27.98 24.70 0.19
N TYR A 550 -27.58 23.56 0.77
CA TYR A 550 -28.23 22.90 1.89
C TYR A 550 -27.41 23.08 3.17
N ILE A 551 -27.98 23.72 4.17
CA ILE A 551 -27.33 24.07 5.44
C ILE A 551 -28.16 23.49 6.57
N ALA A 552 -27.58 22.60 7.38
CA ALA A 552 -28.29 21.94 8.48
C ALA A 552 -27.48 21.86 9.77
N ASN A 553 -28.16 21.95 10.90
CA ASN A 553 -27.60 21.78 12.25
C ASN A 553 -26.47 22.78 12.52
N VAL A 554 -26.79 24.07 12.45
CA VAL A 554 -25.86 25.16 12.78
C VAL A 554 -26.12 25.61 14.21
N GLU A 555 -25.13 25.50 15.07
CA GLU A 555 -25.20 25.88 16.48
C GLU A 555 -24.18 26.99 16.75
N CYS A 556 -24.66 28.17 17.18
CA CYS A 556 -23.78 29.24 17.59
C CYS A 556 -23.73 29.39 19.11
N GLU A 557 -22.54 29.34 19.69
CA GLU A 557 -22.30 29.48 21.12
C GLU A 557 -21.60 30.80 21.43
N GLY A 558 -22.05 31.49 22.49
CA GLY A 558 -21.43 32.75 22.97
C GLY A 558 -21.81 34.01 22.19
N LEU A 559 -22.75 33.91 21.25
CA LEU A 559 -23.21 35.04 20.42
C LEU A 559 -24.41 35.81 21.00
N VAL A 560 -25.11 35.26 21.99
CA VAL A 560 -26.36 35.85 22.50
C VAL A 560 -26.05 37.17 23.24
N GLY A 561 -26.71 38.26 22.82
CA GLY A 561 -26.59 39.59 23.45
C GLY A 561 -25.59 40.55 22.79
N TYR A 562 -25.06 40.20 21.60
CA TYR A 562 -24.12 41.04 20.84
C TYR A 562 -24.71 41.45 19.48
N PRO A 563 -24.99 42.75 19.26
CA PRO A 563 -25.84 43.25 18.16
C PRO A 563 -25.27 43.10 16.74
N ARG A 564 -24.00 42.68 16.60
CA ARG A 564 -23.29 42.49 15.32
C ARG A 564 -22.87 41.03 15.09
N THR A 565 -23.56 40.08 15.71
CA THR A 565 -23.31 38.65 15.55
C THR A 565 -24.38 37.99 14.70
N TYR A 566 -23.94 37.19 13.73
CA TYR A 566 -24.84 36.59 12.76
C TYR A 566 -24.59 35.09 12.60
N ALA A 567 -25.66 34.31 12.66
CA ALA A 567 -25.63 32.88 12.39
C ALA A 567 -25.51 32.63 10.88
N VAL A 568 -26.39 33.25 10.10
CA VAL A 568 -26.39 33.15 8.64
C VAL A 568 -26.66 34.54 8.05
N VAL A 569 -25.80 34.97 7.13
CA VAL A 569 -26.00 36.20 6.37
C VAL A 569 -25.86 35.92 4.90
N MET A 570 -26.89 36.27 4.15
CA MET A 570 -26.86 36.31 2.69
C MET A 570 -26.61 37.75 2.23
N ARG A 571 -25.63 37.95 1.35
CA ARG A 571 -25.36 39.24 0.68
C ARG A 571 -25.29 39.04 -0.82
N SER A 572 -25.94 39.91 -1.58
CA SER A 572 -25.79 39.92 -3.02
C SER A 572 -25.94 41.33 -3.56
N ASP A 573 -25.18 41.63 -4.61
CA ASP A 573 -25.34 42.83 -5.42
C ASP A 573 -26.45 42.64 -6.48
N ASP A 574 -26.80 41.37 -6.79
CA ASP A 574 -27.89 40.97 -7.68
C ASP A 574 -28.82 39.97 -6.98
N GLN A 575 -30.06 40.39 -6.69
CA GLN A 575 -31.02 39.54 -5.97
C GLN A 575 -31.42 38.28 -6.73
N ASN A 576 -31.34 38.28 -8.07
CA ASN A 576 -31.71 37.12 -8.90
C ASN A 576 -30.66 36.00 -8.86
N SER A 577 -29.42 36.32 -8.49
CA SER A 577 -28.34 35.34 -8.35
C SER A 577 -28.45 34.50 -7.06
N MET A 578 -29.20 34.94 -6.05
CA MET A 578 -29.38 34.22 -4.78
C MET A 578 -30.75 33.55 -4.70
N LYS A 579 -30.77 32.22 -4.83
CA LYS A 579 -32.03 31.46 -4.81
C LYS A 579 -31.91 30.04 -4.27
N ASN A 580 -33.04 29.51 -3.76
CA ASN A 580 -33.20 28.09 -3.42
C ASN A 580 -32.21 27.54 -2.36
N HIS A 581 -31.88 28.35 -1.35
CA HIS A 581 -31.18 27.86 -0.17
C HIS A 581 -32.12 27.13 0.79
N PHE A 582 -31.66 26.02 1.35
CA PHE A 582 -32.37 25.24 2.37
C PHE A 582 -31.62 25.35 3.69
N ILE A 583 -32.23 25.97 4.70
CA ILE A 583 -31.63 26.16 6.03
C ILE A 583 -32.48 25.42 7.05
N LYS A 584 -31.89 24.47 7.78
CA LYS A 584 -32.59 23.62 8.74
C LYS A 584 -31.89 23.56 10.09
N ASN A 585 -32.64 23.56 11.19
CA ASN A 585 -32.12 23.34 12.54
C ASN A 585 -30.94 24.29 12.86
N CYS A 586 -31.16 25.60 12.72
CA CYS A 586 -30.14 26.60 13.01
C CYS A 586 -30.51 27.34 14.30
N SER A 587 -29.57 27.53 15.21
CA SER A 587 -29.82 28.17 16.51
C SER A 587 -28.77 29.22 16.86
N ALA A 588 -29.26 30.28 17.51
CA ALA A 588 -28.52 31.38 18.12
C ALA A 588 -27.80 32.30 17.12
N GLY A 589 -28.08 33.60 17.22
CA GLY A 589 -27.51 34.66 16.37
C GLY A 589 -28.47 35.16 15.31
N ARG A 590 -28.25 36.39 14.83
CA ARG A 590 -29.13 37.06 13.86
C ARG A 590 -29.09 36.36 12.49
N VAL A 591 -30.23 36.31 11.81
CA VAL A 591 -30.35 35.69 10.48
C VAL A 591 -30.80 36.73 9.46
N VAL A 592 -30.00 36.93 8.41
CA VAL A 592 -30.27 37.88 7.32
C VAL A 592 -30.35 37.14 6.00
N ILE A 593 -31.48 37.27 5.32
CA ILE A 593 -31.82 36.52 4.12
C ILE A 593 -32.24 37.50 3.03
N ILE A 594 -31.58 37.37 1.88
CA ILE A 594 -31.80 38.20 0.70
C ILE A 594 -31.86 37.25 -0.50
N GLY A 595 -32.74 37.50 -1.45
CA GLY A 595 -32.89 36.68 -2.66
C GLY A 595 -34.25 35.99 -2.70
N ASN A 596 -34.39 34.91 -3.47
CA ASN A 596 -35.70 34.34 -3.76
C ASN A 596 -35.79 32.84 -3.41
N GLU A 597 -36.99 32.34 -3.12
CA GLU A 597 -37.29 30.90 -3.03
C GLU A 597 -36.51 30.13 -1.94
N HIS A 598 -36.11 30.81 -0.86
CA HIS A 598 -35.42 30.15 0.25
C HIS A 598 -36.39 29.39 1.16
N THR A 599 -35.95 28.23 1.66
CA THR A 599 -36.71 27.41 2.62
C THR A 599 -35.98 27.34 3.95
N LEU A 600 -36.65 27.75 5.03
CA LEU A 600 -36.17 27.69 6.40
C LEU A 600 -37.06 26.76 7.21
N THR A 601 -36.44 25.87 7.99
CA THR A 601 -37.16 24.94 8.87
C THR A 601 -36.49 24.85 10.23
N ASN A 602 -37.24 25.07 11.32
CA ASN A 602 -36.71 25.01 12.69
C ASN A 602 -35.47 25.91 12.88
N VAL A 603 -35.62 27.21 12.56
CA VAL A 603 -34.54 28.21 12.69
C VAL A 603 -34.87 29.17 13.83
N ASN A 604 -33.99 29.25 14.82
CA ASN A 604 -34.05 30.21 15.91
C ASN A 604 -33.00 31.32 15.72
N ALA A 605 -33.45 32.48 15.24
CA ALA A 605 -32.61 33.63 14.93
C ALA A 605 -32.32 34.58 16.10
N ALA A 606 -32.59 34.16 17.36
CA ALA A 606 -32.36 34.95 18.57
C ALA A 606 -32.77 36.42 18.41
N GLU A 607 -31.81 37.33 18.24
CA GLU A 607 -32.01 38.78 18.10
C GLU A 607 -32.89 39.23 16.91
N GLY A 608 -33.08 38.36 15.90
CA GLY A 608 -34.13 38.53 14.91
C GLY A 608 -33.79 38.14 13.48
N PHE A 609 -34.83 38.19 12.64
CA PHE A 609 -34.79 37.97 11.21
C PHE A 609 -34.81 39.30 10.44
N SER A 610 -34.08 39.34 9.33
CA SER A 610 -34.24 40.34 8.27
C SER A 610 -34.37 39.60 6.94
N ILE A 611 -35.53 39.69 6.30
CA ILE A 611 -35.86 38.90 5.10
C ILE A 611 -36.28 39.84 3.97
N ARG A 612 -35.63 39.70 2.82
CA ARG A 612 -35.90 40.49 1.60
C ARG A 612 -35.94 39.61 0.36
N GLY A 613 -37.00 39.76 -0.43
CA GLY A 613 -37.23 39.03 -1.68
C GLY A 613 -38.58 38.32 -1.68
N ILE A 614 -38.77 37.37 -2.60
CA ILE A 614 -40.06 36.70 -2.84
C ILE A 614 -39.99 35.17 -2.71
N CYS A 615 -41.13 34.53 -2.50
CA CYS A 615 -41.31 33.06 -2.50
C CYS A 615 -40.58 32.31 -1.36
N HIS A 616 -40.30 32.96 -0.23
CA HIS A 616 -39.70 32.29 0.92
C HIS A 616 -40.69 31.36 1.64
N LYS A 617 -40.19 30.24 2.17
CA LYS A 617 -40.93 29.30 3.02
C LYS A 617 -40.29 29.25 4.40
N LEU A 618 -41.05 29.57 5.44
CA LEU A 618 -40.60 29.52 6.84
C LEU A 618 -41.49 28.57 7.62
N LEU A 619 -40.89 27.54 8.22
CA LEU A 619 -41.57 26.50 9.00
C LEU A 619 -40.93 26.41 10.39
N ASP A 620 -41.71 26.55 11.47
CA ASP A 620 -41.23 26.48 12.88
C ASP A 620 -40.03 27.41 13.17
N CYS A 621 -40.07 28.65 12.68
CA CYS A 621 -39.01 29.64 12.89
C CYS A 621 -39.32 30.58 14.07
N LYS A 622 -38.29 30.98 14.82
CA LYS A 622 -38.42 31.80 16.05
C LYS A 622 -37.38 32.91 16.09
N GLY A 623 -37.76 34.10 16.57
CA GLY A 623 -36.84 35.20 16.80
C GLY A 623 -37.49 36.40 17.50
N ASP A 624 -36.69 37.19 18.21
CA ASP A 624 -37.15 38.32 19.02
C ASP A 624 -37.73 39.45 18.18
N LYS A 625 -37.20 39.65 16.96
CA LYS A 625 -37.63 40.68 15.99
C LYS A 625 -37.68 40.09 14.59
N ALA A 626 -38.56 40.61 13.73
CA ALA A 626 -38.57 40.26 12.31
C ALA A 626 -38.83 41.51 11.46
N GLU A 627 -37.96 41.78 10.49
CA GLU A 627 -38.09 42.84 9.50
C GLU A 627 -38.31 42.22 8.12
N TYR A 628 -39.35 42.67 7.41
CA TYR A 628 -39.71 42.19 6.08
C TYR A 628 -39.72 43.35 5.08
N SER A 629 -39.11 43.15 3.91
CA SER A 629 -39.21 44.10 2.79
C SER A 629 -39.47 43.34 1.49
N LEU A 630 -40.58 43.68 0.81
CA LEU A 630 -40.86 43.21 -0.53
C LEU A 630 -39.99 44.02 -1.51
N GLY A 631 -39.26 43.34 -2.39
CA GLY A 631 -38.55 44.01 -3.47
C GLY A 631 -39.56 44.64 -4.43
N VAL A 632 -39.70 45.95 -4.39
CA VAL A 632 -40.42 46.69 -5.43
C VAL A 632 -39.42 46.91 -6.57
N ASP A 633 -39.66 46.28 -7.71
CA ASP A 633 -39.00 46.66 -8.96
C ASP A 633 -39.45 48.08 -9.33
N TYR A 634 -38.56 49.06 -9.16
CA TYR A 634 -38.73 50.40 -9.72
C TYR A 634 -38.29 50.37 -11.18
N ASP A 635 -39.10 49.82 -12.07
CA ASP A 635 -39.07 50.08 -13.51
C ASP A 635 -40.31 49.45 -14.17
N GLU A 636 -41.43 50.18 -14.11
CA GLU A 636 -42.58 50.18 -15.06
C GLU A 636 -43.85 50.64 -14.33
N VAL A 637 -44.01 51.96 -14.19
CA VAL A 637 -45.35 52.56 -14.01
C VAL A 637 -45.53 53.62 -15.08
N SER A 638 -45.83 53.18 -16.30
CA SER A 638 -46.55 54.00 -17.27
C SER A 638 -48.05 53.86 -17.03
N SER A 639 -48.63 54.92 -16.47
CA SER A 639 -50.01 55.39 -16.64
C SER A 639 -51.00 54.49 -17.40
N SER A 640 -52.05 54.01 -16.71
CA SER A 640 -53.46 54.32 -17.02
C SER A 640 -54.42 53.42 -16.22
N GLY A 641 -55.43 54.02 -15.58
CA GLY A 641 -56.61 53.29 -15.10
C GLY A 641 -57.10 53.73 -13.73
N ARG A 642 -58.03 54.69 -13.69
CA ARG A 642 -58.93 54.89 -12.55
C ARG A 642 -59.93 53.73 -12.49
N GLY A 643 -60.19 53.21 -11.28
CA GLY A 643 -61.27 52.28 -11.00
C GLY A 643 -61.33 51.95 -9.52
N ASP A 644 -62.44 52.31 -8.91
CA ASP A 644 -62.79 52.17 -7.49
C ASP A 644 -62.90 50.73 -6.97
N GLU A 645 -62.92 50.65 -5.64
CA GLU A 645 -63.53 49.63 -4.76
C GLU A 645 -62.86 48.25 -4.57
N GLY A 646 -62.36 48.06 -3.34
CA GLY A 646 -62.54 46.86 -2.50
C GLY A 646 -62.22 45.48 -3.08
N GLY A 647 -61.05 44.92 -2.73
CA GLY A 647 -60.78 43.50 -2.97
C GLY A 647 -59.43 43.02 -2.44
N LYS A 648 -59.44 41.91 -1.69
CA LYS A 648 -58.27 41.16 -1.20
C LYS A 648 -57.37 40.67 -2.35
N GLY A 649 -56.08 40.48 -2.04
CA GLY A 649 -55.07 39.83 -2.90
C GLY A 649 -54.14 40.87 -3.52
N TRP A 650 -52.81 40.81 -3.43
CA TRP A 650 -51.91 39.67 -3.48
C TRP A 650 -50.71 39.92 -2.55
N PHE A 651 -50.52 39.10 -1.51
CA PHE A 651 -49.18 38.91 -0.95
C PHE A 651 -48.43 38.05 -1.97
N GLN A 652 -47.38 38.56 -2.63
CA GLN A 652 -46.49 37.71 -3.43
C GLN A 652 -45.65 36.82 -2.48
N SER A 653 -46.34 35.77 -2.05
CA SER A 653 -46.02 34.56 -1.26
C SER A 653 -44.74 34.53 -0.42
N ILE A 654 -44.83 34.96 0.84
CA ILE A 654 -44.06 34.30 1.91
C ILE A 654 -45.02 33.31 2.59
N VAL A 655 -44.67 32.02 2.59
CA VAL A 655 -45.44 31.00 3.32
C VAL A 655 -44.83 30.86 4.70
N VAL A 656 -45.58 31.25 5.73
CA VAL A 656 -45.18 31.17 7.14
C VAL A 656 -46.11 30.17 7.83
N GLU A 657 -45.57 29.07 8.34
CA GLU A 657 -46.31 28.06 9.10
C GLU A 657 -45.64 27.86 10.48
N ASP A 658 -46.45 27.87 11.55
CA ASP A 658 -46.02 27.61 12.93
C ASP A 658 -44.84 28.45 13.46
N CYS A 659 -44.73 29.74 13.07
CA CYS A 659 -43.64 30.62 13.49
C CYS A 659 -44.05 31.58 14.63
N ASN A 660 -43.12 31.89 15.55
CA ASN A 660 -43.32 32.85 16.65
C ASN A 660 -42.39 34.06 16.48
N PHE A 661 -42.96 35.25 16.20
CA PHE A 661 -42.23 36.51 16.05
C PHE A 661 -42.86 37.63 16.88
N THR A 662 -42.03 38.56 17.37
CA THR A 662 -42.51 39.88 17.82
C THR A 662 -42.42 40.85 16.63
N LEU A 663 -43.55 41.14 15.99
CA LEU A 663 -43.60 42.00 14.80
C LEU A 663 -43.33 43.46 15.18
N LYS A 664 -42.38 44.09 14.49
CA LYS A 664 -42.34 45.55 14.32
C LYS A 664 -42.67 45.81 12.86
N GLU A 665 -43.87 46.33 12.59
CA GLU A 665 -44.17 46.91 11.28
C GLU A 665 -43.24 48.11 11.05
N CYS A 666 -42.61 48.17 9.88
CA CYS A 666 -41.87 49.32 9.37
C CYS A 666 -42.69 49.97 8.25
#